data_AF-A0A2V3JKG0-F1
#
_entry.id   AF-A0A2V3JKG0-F1
#
_cell.length_a   1.000
_cell.length_b   1.000
_cell.length_c   1.000
_cell.angle_alpha   90.00
_cell.angle_beta   90.00
_cell.angle_gamma   90.00
#
_symmetry.space_group_name_H-M   'P 1'
#
loop_
_entity.id
_entity.type
_entity.pdbx_description
1 polymer ?
#
loop_
_entity_poly.entity_id
_entity_poly.type
_entity_poly.pdbx_seq_one_letter_code
_entity_poly.pdbx_strand_id
1 'polypeptide(L)'
;MNEDEEDEHKCKPKLSLSELAVEVENLGPLSPEWYLRNLLSQTIVKLREQSGVKALFDEDRVVAAASNEFIAHGFKVREDLIRALLYKPKGRLEELAILTSDCEWLVKNLRERLNNYNALLNFLKLLSWATNIKFKHPVEARWPVLKAVALMNKAEQQKLVSILADTGTFLQTDPLINSILLMSGQSMKGKNWLRENAPLVAGRRIYQIACEIWHPGREGGGLKRVMRHHGKALKRLIGSDAELIHIEPYFPAGMDREGKIKPLDWGNVIENIREYTSFMVMVGEEPVEAIVYSGKTREMGIPVFLIRDKASYYVKMLYYFGGEYTSWEDFSEFFSRAALKLIVMEEDKERERLGAEYRPPIVHTNEAQTALVNILRFIEAPNLNEALFWFTTHTYGNRGVFSKEEGERILNRWKVPDAMKWWFIRSGCIDISSGGIRSAEGVNGVSETQVEEVQSYDEGVPIISITNGDDRGYSAKDFRKFFRDSFPEPDADVEFPQSWQIETVKRIAKVRLGLNPYQPVISYSGRLVEEKAGRKRAFTDENIEELVKAGAQVVIFGNVQQGEDSKRLYEGLRELQERLEKKKEYPGKLILVNKFTIEEQIALLAATDIQVLDSDRGTEAAGYTEADVSANAGLVLGPPYKEGIIQAQGEMLNFAVPGEGNTVIPANPKAESYLAVLKRLIEMNTSDLARYQATSVRLSRILEAELTAAEYLRQWDEALKREGAISVEDTRAIDDVVIIKQGDSFQVTALVSLSEGVPLEDVLVQVWTNATKSGKWAPKDMHLEEREGDKYIYRCRIKPPGAGVFEYTLRASPDFGKSWQWAGKPGENRQIKVT
;
A
#
# COMPACT_ATOMS: atom_id res chain seq x y z
N MET A 1 8.16 61.98 -7.22
CA MET A 1 8.00 62.98 -6.15
C MET A 1 6.51 63.10 -5.87
N ASN A 2 5.92 62.52 -4.83
CA ASN A 2 6.45 61.88 -3.63
C ASN A 2 5.63 60.62 -3.30
N GLU A 3 6.37 59.62 -2.81
CA GLU A 3 6.07 58.56 -1.83
C GLU A 3 5.28 59.14 -0.62
N ASP A 4 4.43 58.47 0.18
CA ASP A 4 4.15 57.09 0.56
C ASP A 4 2.71 57.06 1.13
N GLU A 5 1.96 55.98 0.91
CA GLU A 5 0.96 55.37 1.83
C GLU A 5 0.12 54.34 1.04
N GLU A 6 0.70 53.17 0.78
CA GLU A 6 0.00 51.95 0.41
C GLU A 6 0.47 50.85 1.37
N ASP A 7 -0.27 50.67 2.47
CA ASP A 7 -0.01 49.60 3.43
C ASP A 7 -1.08 48.50 3.39
N GLU A 8 -0.54 47.29 3.20
CA GLU A 8 -0.99 46.00 3.70
C GLU A 8 -2.36 45.44 3.26
N HIS A 9 -2.44 44.91 2.04
CA HIS A 9 -3.21 43.68 1.74
C HIS A 9 -2.36 42.68 0.92
N LYS A 10 -1.10 42.46 1.33
CA LYS A 10 -0.28 41.38 0.79
C LYS A 10 -0.72 40.06 1.42
N CYS A 11 -1.28 39.19 0.58
CA CYS A 11 -1.40 37.74 0.81
C CYS A 11 -0.13 37.23 1.51
N LYS A 12 -0.26 36.79 2.77
CA LYS A 12 0.82 36.08 3.46
C LYS A 12 1.20 34.85 2.63
N PRO A 13 2.48 34.56 2.44
CA PRO A 13 2.91 33.38 1.69
C PRO A 13 2.34 32.13 2.36
N LYS A 14 1.77 31.23 1.55
CA LYS A 14 1.54 29.84 1.96
C LYS A 14 2.91 29.26 2.33
N LEU A 15 3.21 29.21 3.62
CA LEU A 15 4.34 28.46 4.15
C LEU A 15 4.28 27.04 3.58
N SER A 16 5.33 26.64 2.88
CA SER A 16 5.46 25.27 2.40
C SER A 16 5.85 24.38 3.58
N LEU A 17 5.18 23.24 3.74
CA LEU A 17 5.41 22.29 4.83
C LEU A 17 6.85 21.71 4.84
N SER A 18 7.64 21.94 3.79
CA SER A 18 9.07 21.60 3.71
C SER A 18 9.99 22.45 4.61
N GLU A 19 9.52 23.56 5.19
CA GLU A 19 10.31 24.41 6.10
C GLU A 19 10.27 23.93 7.58
N LEU A 20 9.60 22.81 7.87
CA LEU A 20 9.49 22.18 9.21
C LEU A 20 10.71 21.35 9.65
N ALA A 21 11.75 21.26 8.82
CA ALA A 21 12.96 20.49 9.15
C ALA A 21 13.85 21.25 10.14
N VAL A 22 13.70 20.97 11.43
CA VAL A 22 14.68 21.36 12.46
C VAL A 22 15.94 20.53 12.25
N GLU A 23 17.08 21.21 12.07
CA GLU A 23 18.41 20.62 12.07
C GLU A 23 18.61 19.74 13.33
N VAL A 24 18.67 18.43 13.11
CA VAL A 24 19.39 17.50 13.96
C VAL A 24 20.59 17.05 13.14
N GLU A 25 21.81 17.33 13.61
CA GLU A 25 23.07 16.92 12.94
C GLU A 25 23.22 15.40 12.73
N ASN A 26 22.24 14.57 13.11
CA ASN A 26 22.29 13.11 12.99
C ASN A 26 20.94 12.42 12.75
N LEU A 27 19.87 13.15 12.41
CA LEU A 27 18.70 12.52 11.80
C LEU A 27 18.81 12.80 10.31
N GLY A 28 18.94 11.74 9.51
CA GLY A 28 18.67 11.82 8.07
C GLY A 28 17.25 12.35 7.81
N PRO A 29 16.76 12.34 6.57
CA PRO A 29 15.51 12.99 6.20
C PRO A 29 14.29 12.26 6.80
N LEU A 30 14.02 12.47 8.09
CA LEU A 30 12.68 12.39 8.65
C LEU A 30 11.87 13.53 8.03
N SER A 31 10.53 13.46 8.10
CA SER A 31 9.86 14.68 8.52
C SER A 31 9.84 14.63 10.05
N PRO A 32 10.65 15.46 10.74
CA PRO A 32 10.54 15.64 12.20
C PRO A 32 9.09 15.88 12.65
N GLU A 33 8.27 16.39 11.73
CA GLU A 33 6.86 16.71 11.88
C GLU A 33 5.97 15.62 12.48
N TRP A 34 5.98 14.37 12.00
CA TRP A 34 5.05 13.34 12.54
C TRP A 34 5.34 13.00 14.00
N TYR A 35 6.63 12.83 14.34
CA TYR A 35 7.03 12.50 15.70
C TYR A 35 6.75 13.66 16.66
N LEU A 36 7.03 14.89 16.22
CA LEU A 36 6.68 16.10 16.96
C LEU A 36 5.16 16.25 17.10
N ARG A 37 4.36 15.88 16.08
CA ARG A 37 2.90 15.90 16.15
C ARG A 37 2.34 14.87 17.15
N ASN A 38 2.90 13.67 17.20
CA ASN A 38 2.50 12.66 18.20
C ASN A 38 2.85 13.13 19.61
N LEU A 39 4.08 13.61 19.82
CA LEU A 39 4.50 14.15 21.11
C LEU A 39 3.64 15.36 21.55
N LEU A 40 3.33 16.26 20.61
CA LEU A 40 2.44 17.41 20.88
C LEU A 40 1.06 16.96 21.32
N SER A 41 0.53 15.91 20.68
CA SER A 41 -0.81 15.39 20.97
C SER A 41 -0.87 14.71 22.35
N GLN A 42 0.11 13.84 22.64
CA GLN A 42 0.29 13.27 23.98
C GLN A 42 0.41 14.35 25.05
N THR A 43 1.12 15.45 24.74
CA THR A 43 1.26 16.58 25.66
C THR A 43 -0.06 17.31 25.89
N ILE A 44 -0.84 17.54 24.82
CA ILE A 44 -2.19 18.11 24.89
C ILE A 44 -3.11 17.24 25.74
N VAL A 45 -3.04 15.91 25.61
CA VAL A 45 -3.81 14.98 26.46
C VAL A 45 -3.38 15.11 27.90
N LYS A 46 -2.09 14.97 28.22
CA LYS A 46 -1.57 15.11 29.58
C LYS A 46 -2.02 16.42 30.23
N LEU A 47 -1.93 17.54 29.50
CA LEU A 47 -2.42 18.85 29.94
C LEU A 47 -3.92 18.87 30.21
N ARG A 48 -4.73 18.30 29.31
CA ARG A 48 -6.18 18.18 29.47
C ARG A 48 -6.53 17.40 30.73
N GLU A 49 -5.83 16.30 30.99
CA GLU A 49 -6.10 15.42 32.12
C GLU A 49 -5.71 16.05 33.45
N GLN A 50 -4.56 16.74 33.48
CA GLN A 50 -4.04 17.37 34.69
C GLN A 50 -4.76 18.68 35.03
N SER A 51 -5.17 19.44 34.02
CA SER A 51 -5.57 20.85 34.18
C SER A 51 -6.97 21.16 33.62
N GLY A 52 -7.68 20.15 33.11
CA GLY A 52 -8.99 20.29 32.49
C GLY A 52 -8.96 20.97 31.11
N VAL A 53 -10.08 20.89 30.38
CA VAL A 53 -10.21 21.42 29.00
C VAL A 53 -9.92 22.91 28.91
N LYS A 54 -10.10 23.68 29.99
CA LYS A 54 -9.80 25.12 30.02
C LYS A 54 -8.31 25.42 29.76
N ALA A 55 -7.41 24.54 30.17
CA ALA A 55 -5.97 24.71 29.98
C ALA A 55 -5.54 24.54 28.52
N LEU A 56 -6.36 23.92 27.67
CA LEU A 56 -6.10 23.79 26.23
C LEU A 56 -6.37 25.08 25.45
N PHE A 57 -7.04 26.06 26.07
CA PHE A 57 -7.27 27.38 25.47
C PHE A 57 -6.17 28.39 25.83
N ASP A 58 -5.21 27.98 26.66
CA ASP A 58 -4.03 28.77 27.01
C ASP A 58 -2.87 28.28 26.14
N GLU A 59 -2.69 28.94 25.01
CA GLU A 59 -1.70 28.56 23.99
C GLU A 59 -0.28 28.54 24.57
N ASP A 60 0.08 29.52 25.41
CA ASP A 60 1.40 29.61 26.02
C ASP A 60 1.68 28.41 26.93
N ARG A 61 0.65 27.96 27.65
CA ARG A 61 0.73 26.78 28.50
C ARG A 61 0.86 25.48 27.70
N VAL A 62 0.14 25.37 26.58
CA VAL A 62 0.25 24.21 25.66
C VAL A 62 1.64 24.17 25.03
N VAL A 63 2.13 25.31 24.54
CA VAL A 63 3.46 25.44 23.96
C VAL A 63 4.53 25.09 24.98
N ALA A 64 4.48 25.64 26.19
CA ALA A 64 5.47 25.36 27.24
C ALA A 64 5.52 23.87 27.62
N ALA A 65 4.37 23.21 27.74
CA ALA A 65 4.35 21.78 28.01
C ALA A 65 4.92 20.97 26.85
N ALA A 66 4.53 21.28 25.61
CA ALA A 66 5.03 20.61 24.41
C ALA A 66 6.54 20.80 24.26
N SER A 67 7.03 22.02 24.52
CA SER A 67 8.46 22.34 24.58
C SER A 67 9.21 21.45 25.59
N ASN A 68 8.69 21.32 26.80
CA ASN A 68 9.30 20.46 27.82
C ASN A 68 9.32 18.98 27.39
N GLU A 69 8.23 18.50 26.83
CA GLU A 69 8.13 17.11 26.34
C GLU A 69 9.13 16.86 25.19
N PHE A 70 9.26 17.83 24.28
CA PHE A 70 10.19 17.75 23.16
C PHE A 70 11.64 17.75 23.66
N ILE A 71 11.99 18.60 24.62
CA ILE A 71 13.32 18.61 25.25
C ILE A 71 13.61 17.26 25.92
N ALA A 72 12.64 16.69 26.64
CA ALA A 72 12.79 15.39 27.30
C ALA A 72 13.08 14.25 26.31
N HIS A 73 12.62 14.39 25.05
CA HIS A 73 12.87 13.44 23.97
C HIS A 73 14.06 13.82 23.08
N GLY A 74 14.89 14.78 23.51
CA GLY A 74 16.14 15.15 22.85
C GLY A 74 16.00 16.17 21.71
N PHE A 75 14.87 16.85 21.58
CA PHE A 75 14.65 17.88 20.54
C PHE A 75 15.10 19.27 20.98
N LYS A 76 15.67 20.04 20.04
CA LYS A 76 15.75 21.49 20.15
C LYS A 76 14.39 22.10 19.84
N VAL A 77 13.93 23.00 20.69
CA VAL A 77 12.58 23.56 20.62
C VAL A 77 12.57 24.92 19.93
N ARG A 78 11.63 25.07 18.99
CA ARG A 78 11.24 26.33 18.34
C ARG A 78 9.76 26.57 18.64
N GLU A 79 9.47 27.40 19.64
CA GLU A 79 8.10 27.64 20.11
C GLU A 79 7.19 28.20 19.01
N ASP A 80 7.74 28.99 18.09
CA ASP A 80 7.05 29.54 16.91
C ASP A 80 6.48 28.44 15.99
N LEU A 81 7.17 27.30 15.87
CA LEU A 81 6.70 26.15 15.08
C LEU A 81 5.60 25.37 15.80
N ILE A 82 5.69 25.23 17.12
CA ILE A 82 4.63 24.62 17.94
C ILE A 82 3.34 25.45 17.83
N ARG A 83 3.46 26.78 17.87
CA ARG A 83 2.33 27.71 17.69
C ARG A 83 1.71 27.61 16.30
N ALA A 84 2.52 27.44 15.25
CA ALA A 84 2.03 27.23 13.90
C ALA A 84 1.17 25.95 13.77
N LEU A 85 1.46 24.90 14.55
CA LEU A 85 0.66 23.68 14.63
C LEU A 85 -0.69 23.89 15.36
N LEU A 86 -0.78 24.88 16.26
CA LEU A 86 -1.96 25.16 17.10
C LEU A 86 -2.96 26.16 16.47
N TYR A 87 -2.52 27.07 15.60
CA TYR A 87 -3.33 28.17 15.06
C TYR A 87 -4.27 27.77 13.90
N LYS A 88 -5.48 27.23 14.17
CA LYS A 88 -6.81 27.70 13.66
C LYS A 88 -7.96 27.06 14.52
N PRO A 89 -9.23 27.53 14.49
CA PRO A 89 -10.14 27.64 15.64
C PRO A 89 -10.67 26.30 16.20
N LYS A 90 -11.25 26.36 17.42
CA LYS A 90 -11.74 25.30 18.35
C LYS A 90 -12.30 23.98 17.77
N GLY A 91 -12.78 23.91 16.52
CA GLY A 91 -13.08 22.63 15.85
C GLY A 91 -11.83 21.78 15.57
N ARG A 92 -10.66 22.41 15.55
CA ARG A 92 -9.39 21.75 15.24
C ARG A 92 -8.80 20.86 16.31
N LEU A 93 -9.14 20.95 17.59
CA LEU A 93 -8.47 20.08 18.59
C LEU A 93 -8.86 18.60 18.41
N GLU A 94 -10.13 18.33 18.09
CA GLU A 94 -10.64 17.00 17.80
C GLU A 94 -10.12 16.51 16.44
N GLU A 95 -10.09 17.39 15.44
CA GLU A 95 -9.45 17.13 14.14
C GLU A 95 -7.95 16.87 14.29
N LEU A 96 -7.25 17.66 15.09
CA LEU A 96 -5.81 17.55 15.35
C LEU A 96 -5.56 16.19 15.98
N ALA A 97 -6.26 15.82 17.05
CA ALA A 97 -6.13 14.52 17.69
C ALA A 97 -6.33 13.34 16.72
N ILE A 98 -7.24 13.45 15.75
CA ILE A 98 -7.43 12.42 14.71
C ILE A 98 -6.28 12.46 13.69
N LEU A 99 -5.91 13.66 13.21
CA LEU A 99 -4.86 13.87 12.21
C LEU A 99 -3.46 13.50 12.75
N THR A 100 -3.27 13.59 14.07
CA THR A 100 -2.05 13.27 14.82
C THR A 100 -2.10 11.92 15.52
N SER A 101 -3.11 11.09 15.24
CA SER A 101 -3.17 9.71 15.77
C SER A 101 -3.16 9.59 17.30
N ASP A 102 -3.82 10.50 18.01
CA ASP A 102 -3.91 10.47 19.47
C ASP A 102 -4.87 9.38 19.96
N CYS A 103 -4.33 8.16 20.07
CA CYS A 103 -5.10 6.98 20.44
C CYS A 103 -5.71 7.09 21.85
N GLU A 104 -5.00 7.65 22.82
CA GLU A 104 -5.50 7.80 24.20
C GLU A 104 -6.72 8.73 24.25
N TRP A 105 -6.63 9.88 23.58
CA TRP A 105 -7.75 10.82 23.49
C TRP A 105 -8.97 10.18 22.82
N LEU A 106 -8.76 9.45 21.73
CA LEU A 106 -9.82 8.77 21.00
C LEU A 106 -10.48 7.67 21.84
N VAL A 107 -9.70 6.82 22.51
CA VAL A 107 -10.21 5.78 23.43
C VAL A 107 -11.08 6.40 24.51
N LYS A 108 -10.58 7.46 25.16
CA LYS A 108 -11.31 8.17 26.23
C LYS A 108 -12.64 8.73 25.73
N ASN A 109 -12.64 9.42 24.59
CA ASN A 109 -13.86 10.05 24.07
C ASN A 109 -14.89 9.05 23.55
N LEU A 110 -14.45 7.93 22.95
CA LEU A 110 -15.32 6.81 22.60
C LEU A 110 -15.96 6.23 23.87
N ARG A 111 -15.15 5.89 24.88
CA ARG A 111 -15.60 5.32 26.16
C ARG A 111 -16.63 6.20 26.86
N GLU A 112 -16.34 7.49 27.03
CA GLU A 112 -17.23 8.46 27.69
C GLU A 112 -18.61 8.56 27.01
N ARG A 113 -18.67 8.30 25.69
CA ARG A 113 -19.89 8.42 24.89
C ARG A 113 -20.62 7.09 24.67
N LEU A 114 -20.03 5.94 25.00
CA LEU A 114 -20.64 4.61 24.81
C LEU A 114 -22.04 4.44 25.42
N ASN A 115 -22.33 5.18 26.50
CA ASN A 115 -23.61 5.10 27.21
C ASN A 115 -24.65 6.12 26.70
N ASN A 116 -24.29 6.99 25.75
CA ASN A 116 -25.18 7.98 25.16
C ASN A 116 -25.15 7.87 23.64
N TYR A 117 -26.16 7.19 23.09
CA TYR A 117 -26.27 6.90 21.66
C TYR A 117 -26.11 8.14 20.77
N ASN A 118 -26.80 9.24 21.09
CA ASN A 118 -26.76 10.47 20.30
C ASN A 118 -25.37 11.13 20.36
N ALA A 119 -24.74 11.17 21.54
CA ALA A 119 -23.41 11.72 21.69
C ALA A 119 -22.35 10.87 20.96
N LEU A 120 -22.47 9.54 21.03
CA LEU A 120 -21.61 8.62 20.30
C LEU A 120 -21.78 8.78 18.79
N LEU A 121 -23.02 8.82 18.29
CA LEU A 121 -23.30 8.96 16.87
C LEU A 121 -22.76 10.28 16.30
N ASN A 122 -22.94 11.40 16.99
CA ASN A 122 -22.38 12.68 16.56
C ASN A 122 -20.85 12.65 16.52
N PHE A 123 -20.22 12.00 17.50
CA PHE A 123 -18.78 11.84 17.51
C PHE A 123 -18.29 10.95 16.36
N LEU A 124 -18.96 9.83 16.10
CA LEU A 124 -18.63 8.94 14.97
C LEU A 124 -18.76 9.64 13.62
N LYS A 125 -19.77 10.52 13.44
CA LYS A 125 -19.90 11.35 12.23
C LYS A 125 -18.72 12.30 12.05
N LEU A 126 -18.25 12.92 13.14
CA LEU A 126 -17.06 13.76 13.13
C LEU A 126 -15.81 12.95 12.76
N LEU A 127 -15.64 11.76 13.37
CA LEU A 127 -14.53 10.86 13.05
C LEU A 127 -14.57 10.46 11.58
N SER A 128 -15.73 10.04 11.06
CA SER A 128 -15.89 9.67 9.66
C SER A 128 -15.50 10.82 8.74
N TRP A 129 -16.04 12.02 8.96
CA TRP A 129 -15.68 13.21 8.20
C TRP A 129 -14.17 13.45 8.21
N ALA A 130 -13.52 13.42 9.38
CA ALA A 130 -12.09 13.65 9.51
C ALA A 130 -11.26 12.59 8.75
N THR A 131 -11.65 11.32 8.81
CA THR A 131 -10.96 10.25 8.07
C THR A 131 -11.17 10.35 6.55
N ASN A 132 -12.31 10.86 6.10
CA ASN A 132 -12.62 11.02 4.68
C ASN A 132 -11.89 12.21 4.02
N ILE A 133 -11.41 13.19 4.81
CA ILE A 133 -10.60 14.31 4.28
C ILE A 133 -9.25 13.80 3.74
N LYS A 134 -8.66 12.77 4.36
CA LYS A 134 -7.42 12.14 3.88
C LYS A 134 -7.69 11.11 2.77
N PHE A 135 -8.42 11.51 1.74
CA PHE A 135 -8.88 10.63 0.66
C PHE A 135 -7.75 9.98 -0.15
N LYS A 136 -6.53 10.53 -0.12
CA LYS A 136 -5.35 9.94 -0.78
C LYS A 136 -4.87 8.65 -0.09
N HIS A 137 -5.17 8.48 1.20
CA HIS A 137 -4.67 7.37 2.01
C HIS A 137 -5.83 6.70 2.77
N PRO A 138 -6.88 6.23 2.07
CA PRO A 138 -8.16 5.95 2.69
C PRO A 138 -8.10 4.87 3.79
N VAL A 139 -7.22 3.87 3.70
CA VAL A 139 -7.08 2.84 4.74
C VAL A 139 -6.35 3.40 5.96
N GLU A 140 -5.16 3.95 5.77
CA GLU A 140 -4.33 4.54 6.83
C GLU A 140 -4.99 5.74 7.52
N ALA A 141 -5.80 6.51 6.80
CA ALA A 141 -6.58 7.61 7.37
C ALA A 141 -7.49 7.16 8.52
N ARG A 142 -7.97 5.91 8.49
CA ARG A 142 -8.85 5.34 9.52
C ARG A 142 -8.08 4.72 10.69
N TRP A 143 -6.78 4.46 10.56
CA TRP A 143 -5.98 3.80 11.59
C TRP A 143 -6.01 4.45 12.97
N PRO A 144 -5.98 5.79 13.13
CA PRO A 144 -6.13 6.42 14.44
C PRO A 144 -7.35 5.91 15.22
N VAL A 145 -8.50 5.85 14.54
CA VAL A 145 -9.75 5.39 15.13
C VAL A 145 -9.75 3.88 15.33
N LEU A 146 -9.26 3.12 14.34
CA LEU A 146 -9.21 1.66 14.43
C LEU A 146 -8.29 1.18 15.56
N LYS A 147 -7.13 1.80 15.75
CA LYS A 147 -6.23 1.53 16.88
C LYS A 147 -6.89 1.88 18.22
N ALA A 148 -7.55 3.03 18.31
CA ALA A 148 -8.30 3.39 19.50
C ALA A 148 -9.38 2.33 19.83
N VAL A 149 -10.15 1.90 18.84
CA VAL A 149 -11.14 0.83 19.03
C VAL A 149 -10.49 -0.50 19.42
N ALA A 150 -9.34 -0.85 18.84
CA ALA A 150 -8.58 -2.04 19.20
C ALA A 150 -8.08 -2.00 20.66
N LEU A 151 -7.75 -0.80 21.17
CA LEU A 151 -7.28 -0.55 22.54
C LEU A 151 -8.39 -0.40 23.59
N MET A 152 -9.66 -0.35 23.19
CA MET A 152 -10.81 -0.47 24.12
C MET A 152 -10.91 -1.87 24.72
N ASN A 153 -11.29 -2.00 26.00
CA ASN A 153 -11.43 -3.32 26.62
C ASN A 153 -12.53 -4.15 25.94
N LYS A 154 -12.54 -5.46 26.17
CA LYS A 154 -13.45 -6.40 25.50
C LYS A 154 -14.92 -5.99 25.61
N ALA A 155 -15.39 -5.62 26.80
CA ALA A 155 -16.78 -5.24 27.03
C ALA A 155 -17.14 -3.92 26.32
N GLU A 156 -16.24 -2.93 26.35
CA GLU A 156 -16.41 -1.65 25.67
C GLU A 156 -16.48 -1.82 24.15
N GLN A 157 -15.57 -2.62 23.58
CA GLN A 157 -15.52 -2.86 22.15
C GLN A 157 -16.75 -3.65 21.69
N GLN A 158 -17.14 -4.71 22.40
CA GLN A 158 -18.35 -5.48 22.09
C GLN A 158 -19.60 -4.60 22.13
N LYS A 159 -19.69 -3.69 23.10
CA LYS A 159 -20.78 -2.72 23.18
C LYS A 159 -20.78 -1.76 21.99
N LEU A 160 -19.63 -1.18 21.64
CA LEU A 160 -19.51 -0.30 20.48
C LEU A 160 -19.97 -1.03 19.21
N VAL A 161 -19.41 -2.22 18.98
CA VAL A 161 -19.69 -3.05 17.81
C VAL A 161 -21.17 -3.41 17.72
N SER A 162 -21.82 -3.78 18.83
CA SER A 162 -23.26 -4.04 18.88
C SER A 162 -24.07 -2.80 18.48
N ILE A 163 -23.72 -1.62 19.02
CA ILE A 163 -24.39 -0.37 18.65
C ILE A 163 -24.25 -0.10 17.15
N LEU A 164 -23.04 -0.25 16.60
CA LEU A 164 -22.78 -0.03 15.18
C LEU A 164 -23.55 -1.02 14.29
N ALA A 165 -23.64 -2.29 14.70
CA ALA A 165 -24.38 -3.32 13.99
C ALA A 165 -25.91 -3.10 13.99
N ASP A 166 -26.44 -2.29 14.91
CA ASP A 166 -27.88 -2.02 15.05
C ASP A 166 -28.32 -0.66 14.46
N THR A 167 -27.38 0.18 14.01
CA THR A 167 -27.65 1.57 13.57
C THR A 167 -28.35 1.71 12.21
N GLY A 168 -28.73 0.61 11.56
CA GLY A 168 -29.35 0.58 10.22
C GLY A 168 -28.33 0.71 9.08
N THR A 169 -28.80 0.54 7.83
CA THR A 169 -27.93 0.40 6.64
C THR A 169 -27.09 1.65 6.32
N PHE A 170 -27.64 2.85 6.48
CA PHE A 170 -26.95 4.11 6.10
C PHE A 170 -25.63 4.33 6.86
N LEU A 171 -25.57 3.99 8.15
CA LEU A 171 -24.35 4.14 8.95
C LEU A 171 -23.39 2.97 8.74
N GLN A 172 -23.88 1.80 8.32
CA GLN A 172 -23.06 0.62 8.04
C GLN A 172 -22.30 0.71 6.70
N THR A 173 -22.79 1.55 5.79
CA THR A 173 -22.12 1.88 4.53
C THR A 173 -21.06 2.97 4.67
N ASP A 174 -20.97 3.62 5.84
CA ASP A 174 -19.89 4.57 6.13
C ASP A 174 -18.52 3.85 6.17
N PRO A 175 -17.49 4.34 5.44
CA PRO A 175 -16.21 3.65 5.35
C PRO A 175 -15.52 3.41 6.69
N LEU A 176 -15.62 4.34 7.64
CA LEU A 176 -15.00 4.18 8.96
C LEU A 176 -15.76 3.15 9.80
N ILE A 177 -17.09 3.27 9.87
CA ILE A 177 -17.93 2.32 10.62
C ILE A 177 -17.76 0.90 10.08
N ASN A 178 -17.79 0.76 8.76
CA ASN A 178 -17.59 -0.52 8.10
C ASN A 178 -16.21 -1.12 8.43
N SER A 179 -15.15 -0.31 8.44
CA SER A 179 -13.81 -0.75 8.86
C SER A 179 -13.78 -1.20 10.32
N ILE A 180 -14.48 -0.54 11.24
CA ILE A 180 -14.58 -0.97 12.64
C ILE A 180 -15.24 -2.36 12.73
N LEU A 181 -16.31 -2.60 11.96
CA LEU A 181 -17.03 -3.87 11.93
C LEU A 181 -16.18 -5.00 11.35
N LEU A 182 -15.52 -4.76 10.21
CA LEU A 182 -14.61 -5.72 9.56
C LEU A 182 -13.43 -6.08 10.46
N MET A 183 -12.75 -5.08 11.04
CA MET A 183 -11.67 -5.27 12.03
C MET A 183 -12.11 -6.07 13.26
N SER A 184 -13.41 -6.04 13.59
CA SER A 184 -13.98 -6.76 14.72
C SER A 184 -14.44 -8.17 14.41
N GLY A 185 -14.21 -8.65 13.19
CA GLY A 185 -14.65 -9.98 12.78
C GLY A 185 -16.17 -10.15 12.83
N GLN A 186 -16.93 -9.04 12.90
CA GLN A 186 -18.38 -9.08 12.70
C GLN A 186 -18.60 -9.39 11.24
N SER A 187 -18.76 -10.68 11.00
CA SER A 187 -18.84 -11.19 9.66
C SER A 187 -20.11 -10.66 9.02
N MET A 188 -19.96 -9.80 8.00
CA MET A 188 -20.99 -9.57 7.00
C MET A 188 -21.11 -10.81 6.08
N LYS A 189 -20.90 -12.03 6.63
CA LYS A 189 -20.94 -13.31 5.92
C LYS A 189 -22.34 -13.49 5.33
N GLY A 190 -22.45 -13.32 4.02
CA GLY A 190 -23.68 -13.59 3.27
C GLY A 190 -24.77 -12.52 3.37
N LYS A 191 -24.46 -11.33 3.91
CA LYS A 191 -25.31 -10.14 3.69
C LYS A 191 -24.79 -9.41 2.45
N ASN A 192 -25.65 -8.62 1.82
CA ASN A 192 -25.44 -7.85 0.59
C ASN A 192 -24.31 -6.78 0.69
N TRP A 193 -23.15 -7.08 1.28
CA TRP A 193 -22.08 -6.12 1.54
C TRP A 193 -21.71 -5.37 0.26
N LEU A 194 -21.50 -6.11 -0.84
CA LEU A 194 -21.19 -5.51 -2.14
C LEU A 194 -22.31 -4.58 -2.61
N ARG A 195 -23.57 -5.01 -2.57
CA ARG A 195 -24.69 -4.17 -3.03
C ARG A 195 -24.93 -2.95 -2.15
N GLU A 196 -24.55 -3.01 -0.88
CA GLU A 196 -24.70 -1.90 0.06
C GLU A 196 -23.54 -0.90 -0.04
N ASN A 197 -22.30 -1.38 -0.23
CA ASN A 197 -21.09 -0.55 -0.12
C ASN A 197 -20.45 -0.22 -1.47
N ALA A 198 -20.68 -1.04 -2.49
CA ALA A 198 -20.10 -0.90 -3.82
C ALA A 198 -21.06 -1.46 -4.91
N PRO A 199 -22.30 -0.92 -5.01
CA PRO A 199 -23.36 -1.47 -5.86
C PRO A 199 -23.05 -1.53 -7.36
N LEU A 200 -22.21 -0.64 -7.89
CA LEU A 200 -21.86 -0.64 -9.31
C LEU A 200 -20.92 -1.78 -9.69
N VAL A 201 -20.21 -2.35 -8.71
CA VAL A 201 -19.36 -3.53 -8.90
C VAL A 201 -20.20 -4.80 -8.99
N ALA A 202 -21.40 -4.83 -8.39
CA ALA A 202 -22.28 -5.99 -8.45
C ALA A 202 -22.67 -6.34 -9.90
N GLY A 203 -22.70 -7.63 -10.19
CA GLY A 203 -22.99 -8.22 -11.51
C GLY A 203 -21.80 -8.25 -12.47
N ARG A 204 -20.61 -7.78 -12.06
CA ARG A 204 -19.41 -7.74 -12.92
C ARG A 204 -18.48 -8.92 -12.66
N ARG A 205 -17.66 -9.24 -13.66
CA ARG A 205 -16.44 -10.02 -13.49
C ARG A 205 -15.28 -9.12 -13.08
N ILE A 206 -14.42 -9.64 -12.21
CA ILE A 206 -13.23 -8.95 -11.69
C ILE A 206 -12.03 -9.83 -12.02
N TYR A 207 -11.21 -9.40 -12.97
CA TYR A 207 -9.98 -10.09 -13.36
C TYR A 207 -8.81 -9.52 -12.58
N GLN A 208 -8.23 -10.32 -11.68
CA GLN A 208 -7.02 -9.94 -10.95
C GLN A 208 -5.81 -10.64 -11.61
N ILE A 209 -4.91 -9.84 -12.18
CA ILE A 209 -3.78 -10.31 -12.99
C ILE A 209 -2.48 -10.00 -12.26
N ALA A 210 -1.64 -11.01 -12.05
CA ALA A 210 -0.29 -10.85 -11.53
C ALA A 210 0.60 -12.03 -11.97
N CYS A 211 1.92 -11.84 -11.90
CA CYS A 211 2.88 -12.91 -12.18
C CYS A 211 2.98 -13.94 -11.05
N GLU A 212 2.52 -13.58 -9.86
CA GLU A 212 2.51 -14.46 -8.70
C GLU A 212 1.27 -14.18 -7.84
N ILE A 213 0.41 -15.19 -7.68
CA ILE A 213 -0.73 -15.17 -6.75
C ILE A 213 -0.79 -16.50 -6.00
N TRP A 214 -0.92 -17.59 -6.76
CA TRP A 214 -1.03 -18.95 -6.24
C TRP A 214 0.20 -19.80 -6.56
N HIS A 215 1.21 -19.28 -7.27
CA HIS A 215 2.48 -19.95 -7.58
C HIS A 215 2.93 -20.92 -6.47
N PRO A 216 3.02 -22.23 -6.71
CA PRO A 216 3.37 -23.20 -5.66
C PRO A 216 4.89 -23.21 -5.35
N GLY A 217 5.70 -22.53 -6.16
CA GLY A 217 7.15 -22.49 -6.01
C GLY A 217 7.61 -21.66 -4.81
N ARG A 218 8.92 -21.69 -4.59
CA ARG A 218 9.58 -20.94 -3.50
C ARG A 218 10.01 -19.55 -3.94
N GLU A 219 10.10 -19.35 -5.25
CA GLU A 219 10.25 -18.05 -5.88
C GLU A 219 9.07 -17.16 -5.54
N GLY A 220 9.28 -15.87 -5.78
CA GLY A 220 8.34 -14.87 -5.39
C GLY A 220 8.56 -14.39 -3.96
N GLY A 221 7.65 -13.55 -3.49
CA GLY A 221 7.75 -12.96 -2.16
C GLY A 221 6.45 -12.31 -1.74
N GLY A 222 6.54 -11.02 -1.45
CA GLY A 222 5.41 -10.27 -0.91
C GLY A 222 4.19 -10.20 -1.76
N LEU A 223 4.38 -9.96 -3.06
CA LEU A 223 3.29 -9.83 -4.01
C LEU A 223 2.39 -11.08 -3.98
N LYS A 224 2.97 -12.28 -4.09
CA LYS A 224 2.25 -13.56 -3.99
C LYS A 224 1.39 -13.64 -2.73
N ARG A 225 1.97 -13.31 -1.57
CA ARG A 225 1.26 -13.41 -0.28
C ARG A 225 0.11 -12.41 -0.21
N VAL A 226 0.34 -11.13 -0.51
CA VAL A 226 -0.69 -10.10 -0.41
C VAL A 226 -1.80 -10.32 -1.44
N MET A 227 -1.47 -10.70 -2.68
CA MET A 227 -2.46 -10.98 -3.72
C MET A 227 -3.37 -12.15 -3.35
N ARG A 228 -2.80 -13.21 -2.75
CA ARG A 228 -3.58 -14.32 -2.23
C ARG A 228 -4.53 -13.88 -1.10
N HIS A 229 -4.03 -13.09 -0.16
CA HIS A 229 -4.80 -12.64 1.00
C HIS A 229 -5.92 -11.68 0.60
N HIS A 230 -5.63 -10.73 -0.27
CA HIS A 230 -6.59 -9.75 -0.77
C HIS A 230 -7.64 -10.44 -1.66
N GLY A 231 -7.24 -11.37 -2.52
CA GLY A 231 -8.19 -12.16 -3.32
C GLY A 231 -9.15 -12.99 -2.47
N LYS A 232 -8.67 -13.61 -1.37
CA LYS A 232 -9.54 -14.29 -0.40
C LYS A 232 -10.53 -13.34 0.26
N ALA A 233 -10.05 -12.17 0.69
CA ALA A 233 -10.88 -11.16 1.34
C ALA A 233 -11.93 -10.58 0.37
N LEU A 234 -11.53 -10.25 -0.86
CA LEU A 234 -12.44 -9.87 -1.94
C LEU A 234 -13.51 -10.94 -2.15
N LYS A 235 -13.13 -12.22 -2.27
CA LYS A 235 -14.10 -13.32 -2.44
C LYS A 235 -15.11 -13.40 -1.30
N ARG A 236 -14.69 -13.13 -0.06
CA ARG A 236 -15.60 -13.11 1.10
C ARG A 236 -16.59 -11.94 1.03
N LEU A 237 -16.14 -10.75 0.62
CA LEU A 237 -16.96 -9.54 0.55
C LEU A 237 -17.92 -9.52 -0.64
N ILE A 238 -17.48 -9.98 -1.82
CA ILE A 238 -18.33 -10.01 -3.01
C ILE A 238 -19.34 -11.16 -2.99
N GLY A 239 -19.05 -12.24 -2.27
CA GLY A 239 -19.90 -13.43 -2.22
C GLY A 239 -20.22 -13.99 -3.61
N SER A 240 -21.50 -13.97 -3.95
CA SER A 240 -22.05 -14.35 -5.26
C SER A 240 -22.51 -13.15 -6.10
N ASP A 241 -22.38 -11.93 -5.59
CA ASP A 241 -22.85 -10.71 -6.26
C ASP A 241 -21.88 -10.23 -7.36
N ALA A 242 -20.66 -10.75 -7.40
CA ALA A 242 -19.69 -10.57 -8.48
C ALA A 242 -18.80 -11.82 -8.60
N GLU A 243 -18.11 -11.97 -9.73
CA GLU A 243 -17.21 -13.10 -9.98
C GLU A 243 -15.74 -12.63 -10.00
N LEU A 244 -14.96 -13.03 -9.00
CA LEU A 244 -13.51 -12.83 -8.97
C LEU A 244 -12.81 -13.96 -9.71
N ILE A 245 -11.95 -13.61 -10.66
CA ILE A 245 -11.17 -14.53 -11.50
C ILE A 245 -9.71 -14.11 -11.41
N HIS A 246 -8.81 -15.07 -11.17
CA HIS A 246 -7.37 -14.81 -11.18
C HIS A 246 -6.75 -15.28 -12.49
N ILE A 247 -5.81 -14.50 -13.02
CA ILE A 247 -5.01 -14.87 -14.20
C ILE A 247 -3.53 -14.80 -13.82
N GLU A 248 -2.81 -15.91 -14.00
CA GLU A 248 -1.40 -16.06 -13.63
C GLU A 248 -0.64 -16.90 -14.68
N PRO A 249 0.67 -16.73 -14.87
CA PRO A 249 1.44 -17.62 -15.75
C PRO A 249 1.53 -19.04 -15.18
N TYR A 250 1.46 -20.05 -16.05
CA TYR A 250 1.59 -21.45 -15.67
C TYR A 250 3.06 -21.90 -15.69
N PHE A 251 3.80 -21.58 -14.63
CA PHE A 251 5.21 -21.99 -14.49
C PHE A 251 5.34 -23.50 -14.25
N PRO A 252 5.93 -24.31 -15.16
CA PRO A 252 6.09 -25.75 -14.95
C PRO A 252 7.23 -26.08 -13.98
N ALA A 253 8.17 -25.16 -13.77
CA ALA A 253 9.37 -25.39 -13.00
C ALA A 253 9.64 -24.27 -11.97
N GLY A 254 10.35 -24.66 -10.92
CA GLY A 254 10.86 -23.79 -9.87
C GLY A 254 12.12 -24.41 -9.25
N MET A 255 12.55 -23.88 -8.12
CA MET A 255 13.77 -24.23 -7.45
C MET A 255 13.47 -24.98 -6.15
N ASP A 256 14.27 -26.01 -5.88
CA ASP A 256 14.27 -26.71 -4.60
C ASP A 256 15.02 -25.93 -3.51
N ARG A 257 15.33 -26.59 -2.38
CA ARG A 257 16.13 -25.96 -1.33
C ARG A 257 17.56 -25.78 -1.76
N GLU A 258 18.10 -26.65 -2.57
CA GLU A 258 19.48 -26.67 -3.01
C GLU A 258 19.74 -25.65 -4.12
N GLY A 259 18.70 -25.12 -4.74
CA GLY A 259 18.78 -24.21 -5.89
C GLY A 259 18.80 -24.97 -7.23
N LYS A 260 18.36 -26.23 -7.22
CA LYS A 260 18.18 -27.04 -8.43
C LYS A 260 16.77 -26.90 -8.94
N ILE A 261 16.65 -26.97 -10.26
CA ILE A 261 15.37 -26.92 -10.96
C ILE A 261 14.57 -28.18 -10.64
N LYS A 262 13.32 -28.01 -10.25
CA LYS A 262 12.35 -29.09 -10.04
C LYS A 262 11.01 -28.75 -10.70
N PRO A 263 10.21 -29.76 -11.08
CA PRO A 263 8.82 -29.55 -11.46
C PRO A 263 8.00 -28.96 -10.32
N LEU A 264 7.04 -28.11 -10.66
CA LEU A 264 6.09 -27.53 -9.71
C LEU A 264 4.78 -28.28 -9.69
N ASP A 265 4.33 -28.62 -8.48
CA ASP A 265 3.04 -29.26 -8.25
C ASP A 265 1.97 -28.20 -7.94
N TRP A 266 1.36 -27.68 -9.00
CA TRP A 266 0.22 -26.78 -8.93
C TRP A 266 -1.02 -27.43 -8.32
N GLY A 267 -1.09 -28.76 -8.33
CA GLY A 267 -2.19 -29.51 -7.72
C GLY A 267 -2.35 -29.22 -6.24
N ASN A 268 -1.30 -28.77 -5.53
CA ASN A 268 -1.36 -28.44 -4.10
C ASN A 268 -2.13 -27.15 -3.78
N VAL A 269 -2.29 -26.26 -4.76
CA VAL A 269 -2.88 -24.92 -4.58
C VAL A 269 -4.14 -24.74 -5.43
N ILE A 270 -4.12 -25.29 -6.65
CA ILE A 270 -5.23 -25.24 -7.61
C ILE A 270 -5.73 -26.67 -7.87
N GLU A 271 -7.03 -26.86 -7.78
CA GLU A 271 -7.70 -28.13 -8.11
C GLU A 271 -8.31 -28.11 -9.52
N ASN A 272 -8.50 -29.31 -10.06
CA ASN A 272 -9.18 -29.54 -11.35
C ASN A 272 -8.55 -28.79 -12.54
N ILE A 273 -7.22 -28.66 -12.53
CA ILE A 273 -6.47 -28.04 -13.64
C ILE A 273 -6.68 -28.86 -14.90
N ARG A 274 -7.29 -28.24 -15.90
CA ARG A 274 -7.52 -28.84 -17.23
C ARG A 274 -7.26 -27.80 -18.30
N GLU A 275 -6.77 -28.25 -19.44
CA GLU A 275 -6.70 -27.41 -20.63
C GLU A 275 -8.11 -26.90 -20.97
N TYR A 276 -8.20 -25.60 -21.22
CA TYR A 276 -9.47 -24.89 -21.43
C TYR A 276 -9.59 -24.39 -22.86
N THR A 277 -8.54 -23.73 -23.37
CA THR A 277 -8.47 -23.23 -24.75
C THR A 277 -7.01 -22.96 -25.14
N SER A 278 -6.74 -22.83 -26.44
CA SER A 278 -5.50 -22.21 -26.93
C SER A 278 -5.80 -21.18 -28.03
N PHE A 279 -4.89 -20.24 -28.24
CA PHE A 279 -4.95 -19.24 -29.31
C PHE A 279 -3.57 -18.65 -29.59
N MET A 280 -3.40 -18.05 -30.77
CA MET A 280 -2.14 -17.41 -31.16
C MET A 280 -2.07 -15.97 -30.65
N VAL A 281 -0.90 -15.57 -30.14
CA VAL A 281 -0.51 -14.19 -29.86
C VAL A 281 0.81 -13.87 -30.54
N MET A 282 1.03 -12.61 -30.91
CA MET A 282 2.32 -12.19 -31.48
C MET A 282 3.28 -11.78 -30.37
N VAL A 283 4.51 -12.29 -30.36
CA VAL A 283 5.57 -11.84 -29.45
C VAL A 283 6.73 -11.36 -30.31
N GLY A 284 6.92 -10.05 -30.39
CA GLY A 284 7.70 -9.45 -31.46
C GLY A 284 7.07 -9.75 -32.83
N GLU A 285 7.81 -10.46 -33.68
CA GLU A 285 7.35 -10.87 -35.01
C GLU A 285 6.91 -12.34 -35.07
N GLU A 286 7.02 -13.08 -33.96
CA GLU A 286 6.75 -14.52 -33.92
C GLU A 286 5.33 -14.81 -33.42
N PRO A 287 4.55 -15.64 -34.12
CA PRO A 287 3.27 -16.13 -33.63
C PRO A 287 3.50 -17.26 -32.60
N VAL A 288 3.07 -17.05 -31.37
CA VAL A 288 3.21 -17.99 -30.24
C VAL A 288 1.84 -18.51 -29.83
N GLU A 289 1.70 -19.84 -29.72
CA GLU A 289 0.49 -20.47 -29.19
C GLU A 289 0.45 -20.31 -27.65
N ALA A 290 -0.51 -19.55 -27.15
CA ALA A 290 -0.85 -19.47 -25.73
C ALA A 290 -1.88 -20.56 -25.40
N ILE A 291 -1.54 -21.43 -24.47
CA ILE A 291 -2.38 -22.51 -23.96
C ILE A 291 -2.87 -22.09 -22.57
N VAL A 292 -4.19 -22.07 -22.40
CA VAL A 292 -4.87 -21.67 -21.17
C VAL A 292 -5.39 -22.91 -20.46
N TYR A 293 -5.06 -23.03 -19.19
CA TYR A 293 -5.60 -24.03 -18.29
C TYR A 293 -6.57 -23.36 -17.31
N SER A 294 -7.71 -23.98 -17.06
CA SER A 294 -8.67 -23.54 -16.05
C SER A 294 -8.58 -24.43 -14.82
N GLY A 295 -8.69 -23.84 -13.63
CA GLY A 295 -8.83 -24.56 -12.37
C GLY A 295 -9.55 -23.70 -11.34
N LYS A 296 -9.58 -24.17 -10.09
CA LYS A 296 -10.11 -23.40 -8.96
C LYS A 296 -9.17 -23.48 -7.76
N THR A 297 -9.14 -22.43 -6.94
CA THR A 297 -8.37 -22.47 -5.69
C THR A 297 -9.00 -23.48 -4.74
N ARG A 298 -8.18 -24.33 -4.09
CA ARG A 298 -8.68 -25.34 -3.14
C ARG A 298 -9.42 -24.74 -1.95
N GLU A 299 -8.99 -23.57 -1.49
CA GLU A 299 -9.47 -22.99 -0.23
C GLU A 299 -10.81 -22.24 -0.38
N MET A 300 -10.99 -21.53 -1.50
CA MET A 300 -12.12 -20.60 -1.69
C MET A 300 -12.90 -20.83 -2.99
N GLY A 301 -12.49 -21.79 -3.82
CA GLY A 301 -13.13 -22.09 -5.10
C GLY A 301 -13.06 -20.93 -6.11
N ILE A 302 -12.08 -20.03 -5.97
CA ILE A 302 -11.89 -18.89 -6.89
C ILE A 302 -11.43 -19.46 -8.25
N PRO A 303 -12.12 -19.15 -9.37
CA PRO A 303 -11.65 -19.50 -10.71
C PRO A 303 -10.26 -18.95 -11.00
N VAL A 304 -9.40 -19.80 -11.59
CA VAL A 304 -8.05 -19.43 -11.98
C VAL A 304 -7.79 -19.86 -13.42
N PHE A 305 -7.26 -18.94 -14.22
CA PHE A 305 -6.68 -19.23 -15.52
C PHE A 305 -5.15 -19.19 -15.44
N LEU A 306 -4.52 -20.27 -15.88
CA LEU A 306 -3.08 -20.44 -15.93
C LEU A 306 -2.62 -20.47 -17.39
N ILE A 307 -1.73 -19.56 -17.78
CA ILE A 307 -1.33 -19.36 -19.19
C ILE A 307 0.12 -19.79 -19.43
N ARG A 308 0.38 -20.60 -20.46
CA ARG A 308 1.74 -20.90 -20.93
C ARG A 308 1.85 -21.07 -22.43
N ASP A 309 3.05 -20.92 -22.97
CA ASP A 309 3.36 -21.36 -24.32
C ASP A 309 3.67 -22.87 -24.36
N LYS A 310 3.60 -23.47 -25.55
CA LYS A 310 3.79 -24.91 -25.77
C LYS A 310 5.14 -25.43 -25.26
N ALA A 311 6.22 -24.66 -25.41
CA ALA A 311 7.54 -25.01 -24.92
C ALA A 311 7.78 -24.54 -23.47
N SER A 312 6.85 -23.76 -22.91
CA SER A 312 7.00 -23.02 -21.66
C SER A 312 8.27 -22.15 -21.66
N TYR A 313 8.68 -21.64 -22.83
CA TYR A 313 9.85 -20.79 -22.98
C TYR A 313 9.66 -19.45 -22.27
N TYR A 314 8.51 -18.80 -22.49
CA TYR A 314 8.22 -17.48 -21.92
C TYR A 314 7.83 -17.57 -20.43
N VAL A 315 7.35 -18.72 -19.98
CA VAL A 315 6.88 -18.91 -18.60
C VAL A 315 7.53 -20.11 -17.93
N LYS A 316 8.84 -20.31 -18.14
CA LYS A 316 9.54 -21.49 -17.61
C LYS A 316 9.63 -21.49 -16.09
N MET A 317 9.99 -20.34 -15.51
CA MET A 317 10.23 -20.18 -14.08
C MET A 317 10.06 -18.71 -13.67
N LEU A 318 9.43 -18.47 -12.52
CA LEU A 318 9.13 -17.13 -12.03
C LEU A 318 10.41 -16.34 -11.72
N TYR A 319 10.55 -15.15 -12.31
CA TYR A 319 11.66 -14.20 -12.11
C TYR A 319 13.04 -14.66 -12.59
N TYR A 320 13.11 -15.70 -13.42
CA TYR A 320 14.33 -16.07 -14.13
C TYR A 320 14.27 -15.52 -15.55
N PHE A 321 14.96 -14.40 -15.77
CA PHE A 321 15.02 -13.72 -17.06
C PHE A 321 16.46 -13.69 -17.60
N GLY A 322 16.60 -13.83 -18.92
CA GLY A 322 17.87 -13.74 -19.65
C GLY A 322 18.72 -15.01 -19.65
N GLY A 323 19.80 -14.98 -20.44
CA GLY A 323 20.69 -16.13 -20.64
C GLY A 323 19.98 -17.28 -21.37
N GLU A 324 19.83 -18.43 -20.69
CA GLU A 324 19.10 -19.59 -21.20
C GLU A 324 17.57 -19.49 -21.01
N TYR A 325 17.08 -18.39 -20.41
CA TYR A 325 15.66 -18.11 -20.17
C TYR A 325 15.19 -16.92 -21.00
N THR A 326 13.86 -16.78 -21.17
CA THR A 326 13.26 -15.63 -21.84
C THR A 326 13.72 -14.30 -21.24
N SER A 327 13.76 -13.23 -22.03
CA SER A 327 13.96 -11.89 -21.48
C SER A 327 12.72 -11.40 -20.73
N TRP A 328 12.89 -10.34 -19.93
CA TRP A 328 11.80 -9.75 -19.14
C TRP A 328 10.73 -9.13 -20.04
N GLU A 329 11.15 -8.47 -21.12
CA GLU A 329 10.27 -7.84 -22.09
C GLU A 329 9.51 -8.87 -22.94
N ASP A 330 10.14 -9.99 -23.28
CA ASP A 330 9.51 -11.12 -23.97
C ASP A 330 8.42 -11.76 -23.11
N PHE A 331 8.71 -12.00 -21.83
CA PHE A 331 7.75 -12.52 -20.87
C PHE A 331 6.55 -11.57 -20.70
N SER A 332 6.84 -10.29 -20.47
CA SER A 332 5.81 -9.28 -20.24
C SER A 332 4.91 -9.10 -21.47
N GLU A 333 5.48 -9.15 -22.68
CA GLU A 333 4.76 -9.13 -23.96
C GLU A 333 3.85 -10.35 -24.12
N PHE A 334 4.42 -11.55 -24.02
CA PHE A 334 3.68 -12.81 -24.16
C PHE A 334 2.51 -12.87 -23.19
N PHE A 335 2.79 -12.68 -21.89
CA PHE A 335 1.78 -12.86 -20.86
C PHE A 335 0.69 -11.79 -20.94
N SER A 336 1.04 -10.53 -21.20
CA SER A 336 0.05 -9.45 -21.29
C SER A 336 -0.89 -9.63 -22.48
N ARG A 337 -0.35 -9.98 -23.66
CA ARG A 337 -1.15 -10.25 -24.87
C ARG A 337 -2.06 -11.47 -24.67
N ALA A 338 -1.53 -12.53 -24.07
CA ALA A 338 -2.30 -13.74 -23.82
C ALA A 338 -3.42 -13.51 -22.79
N ALA A 339 -3.13 -12.79 -21.69
CA ALA A 339 -4.13 -12.44 -20.69
C ALA A 339 -5.23 -11.55 -21.28
N LEU A 340 -4.88 -10.50 -22.03
CA LEU A 340 -5.85 -9.62 -22.66
C LEU A 340 -6.74 -10.37 -23.66
N LYS A 341 -6.14 -11.22 -24.51
CA LYS A 341 -6.89 -12.01 -25.49
C LYS A 341 -7.85 -13.00 -24.83
N LEU A 342 -7.43 -13.63 -23.72
CA LEU A 342 -8.30 -14.48 -22.91
C LEU A 342 -9.48 -13.70 -22.35
N ILE A 343 -9.25 -12.52 -21.76
CA ILE A 343 -10.32 -11.68 -21.20
C ILE A 343 -11.33 -11.31 -22.29
N VAL A 344 -10.87 -10.89 -23.48
CA VAL A 344 -11.75 -10.63 -24.63
C VAL A 344 -12.64 -11.82 -24.93
N MET A 345 -12.07 -13.03 -25.03
CA MET A 345 -12.83 -14.24 -25.32
C MET A 345 -13.85 -14.58 -24.23
N GLU A 346 -13.50 -14.41 -22.95
CA GLU A 346 -14.41 -14.71 -21.84
C GLU A 346 -15.53 -13.67 -21.71
N GLU A 347 -15.25 -12.41 -21.99
CA GLU A 347 -16.25 -11.34 -21.96
C GLU A 347 -17.17 -11.36 -23.18
N ASP A 348 -16.70 -11.76 -24.36
CA ASP A 348 -17.56 -11.97 -25.52
C ASP A 348 -18.57 -13.09 -25.23
N LYS A 349 -18.12 -14.22 -24.67
CA LYS A 349 -19.01 -15.31 -24.21
C LYS A 349 -20.00 -14.84 -23.14
N GLU A 350 -19.54 -14.02 -22.20
CA GLU A 350 -20.39 -13.53 -21.11
C GLU A 350 -21.45 -12.54 -21.60
N ARG A 351 -21.08 -11.68 -22.54
CA ARG A 351 -21.98 -10.74 -23.20
C ARG A 351 -23.05 -11.48 -23.99
N GLU A 352 -22.68 -12.53 -24.71
CA GLU A 352 -23.63 -13.43 -25.38
C GLU A 352 -24.57 -14.12 -24.39
N ARG A 353 -24.04 -14.58 -23.24
CA ARG A 353 -24.80 -15.30 -22.22
C ARG A 353 -25.80 -14.40 -21.46
N LEU A 354 -25.39 -13.19 -21.11
CA LEU A 354 -26.18 -12.27 -20.26
C LEU A 354 -27.03 -11.28 -21.05
N GLY A 355 -26.67 -10.98 -22.31
CA GLY A 355 -27.40 -10.02 -23.15
C GLY A 355 -27.50 -8.65 -22.46
N ALA A 356 -28.73 -8.21 -22.19
CA ALA A 356 -29.00 -6.90 -21.56
C ALA A 356 -28.55 -6.81 -20.09
N GLU A 357 -28.33 -7.94 -19.41
CA GLU A 357 -27.83 -7.96 -18.03
C GLU A 357 -26.30 -7.88 -17.95
N TYR A 358 -25.61 -7.95 -19.10
CA TYR A 358 -24.15 -7.85 -19.15
C TYR A 358 -23.68 -6.52 -18.58
N ARG A 359 -22.61 -6.60 -17.78
CA ARG A 359 -21.88 -5.43 -17.29
C ARG A 359 -20.41 -5.61 -17.63
N PRO A 360 -19.75 -4.59 -18.22
CA PRO A 360 -18.32 -4.64 -18.49
C PRO A 360 -17.48 -5.04 -17.26
N PRO A 361 -16.34 -5.73 -17.44
CA PRO A 361 -15.57 -6.23 -16.32
C PRO A 361 -14.75 -5.12 -15.63
N ILE A 362 -14.17 -5.49 -14.49
CA ILE A 362 -13.05 -4.76 -13.88
C ILE A 362 -11.78 -5.57 -14.13
N VAL A 363 -10.73 -4.93 -14.66
CA VAL A 363 -9.43 -5.54 -14.94
C VAL A 363 -8.38 -4.90 -14.05
N HIS A 364 -7.93 -5.65 -13.04
CA HIS A 364 -6.96 -5.21 -12.04
C HIS A 364 -5.59 -5.83 -12.32
N THR A 365 -4.65 -5.01 -12.80
CA THR A 365 -3.27 -5.37 -13.10
C THR A 365 -2.32 -4.96 -11.98
N ASN A 366 -1.33 -5.80 -11.70
CA ASN A 366 -0.42 -5.64 -10.56
C ASN A 366 1.02 -5.73 -11.03
N GLU A 367 1.79 -4.68 -10.76
CA GLU A 367 3.20 -4.50 -11.11
C GLU A 367 3.53 -4.40 -12.61
N ALA A 368 4.76 -3.95 -12.88
CA ALA A 368 5.27 -3.63 -14.23
C ALA A 368 5.08 -4.75 -15.26
N GLN A 369 5.20 -6.01 -14.83
CA GLN A 369 5.14 -7.17 -15.71
C GLN A 369 3.74 -7.37 -16.34
N THR A 370 2.70 -6.79 -15.75
CA THR A 370 1.32 -6.83 -16.28
C THR A 370 0.82 -5.48 -16.78
N ALA A 371 1.61 -4.41 -16.63
CA ALA A 371 1.24 -3.05 -17.02
C ALA A 371 0.88 -2.93 -18.50
N LEU A 372 1.49 -3.75 -19.36
CA LEU A 372 1.23 -3.75 -20.81
C LEU A 372 -0.20 -4.17 -21.16
N VAL A 373 -0.90 -4.93 -20.30
CA VAL A 373 -2.34 -5.25 -20.48
C VAL A 373 -3.18 -3.98 -20.59
N ASN A 374 -2.89 -2.97 -19.75
CA ASN A 374 -3.62 -1.71 -19.73
C ASN A 374 -3.45 -0.93 -21.04
N ILE A 375 -2.30 -1.06 -21.69
CA ILE A 375 -1.95 -0.33 -22.91
C ILE A 375 -2.53 -1.04 -24.13
N LEU A 376 -2.36 -2.36 -24.20
CA LEU A 376 -2.79 -3.17 -25.33
C LEU A 376 -4.30 -3.15 -25.53
N ARG A 377 -5.11 -2.84 -24.51
CA ARG A 377 -6.57 -2.70 -24.68
C ARG A 377 -6.94 -1.71 -25.78
N PHE A 378 -6.21 -0.59 -25.87
CA PHE A 378 -6.45 0.45 -26.86
C PHE A 378 -6.02 0.05 -28.27
N ILE A 379 -5.07 -0.89 -28.37
CA ILE A 379 -4.45 -1.30 -29.63
C ILE A 379 -5.18 -2.51 -30.21
N GLU A 380 -5.59 -3.45 -29.35
CA GLU A 380 -5.98 -4.82 -29.75
C GLU A 380 -7.34 -5.25 -29.25
N ALA A 381 -7.91 -4.59 -28.24
CA ALA A 381 -9.17 -4.99 -27.60
C ALA A 381 -10.12 -3.81 -27.37
N PRO A 382 -10.53 -3.08 -28.43
CA PRO A 382 -11.43 -1.93 -28.28
C PRO A 382 -12.81 -2.29 -27.71
N ASN A 383 -13.22 -3.56 -27.75
CA ASN A 383 -14.45 -4.06 -27.13
C ASN A 383 -14.39 -4.07 -25.59
N LEU A 384 -13.22 -3.86 -25.00
CA LEU A 384 -12.99 -3.68 -23.56
C LEU A 384 -12.83 -2.20 -23.16
N ASN A 385 -13.09 -1.24 -24.06
CA ASN A 385 -12.97 0.19 -23.72
C ASN A 385 -13.98 0.66 -22.65
N GLU A 386 -15.07 -0.08 -22.43
CA GLU A 386 -16.06 0.18 -21.37
C GLU A 386 -15.74 -0.56 -20.05
N ALA A 387 -14.63 -1.32 -20.01
CA ALA A 387 -14.19 -2.00 -18.81
C ALA A 387 -13.35 -1.04 -17.94
N LEU A 388 -13.48 -1.17 -16.62
CA LEU A 388 -12.63 -0.42 -15.69
C LEU A 388 -11.26 -1.08 -15.60
N PHE A 389 -10.18 -0.41 -16.01
CA PHE A 389 -8.82 -0.86 -15.76
C PHE A 389 -8.22 -0.17 -14.55
N TRP A 390 -7.71 -0.99 -13.63
CA TRP A 390 -7.11 -0.56 -12.38
C TRP A 390 -5.68 -1.08 -12.29
N PHE A 391 -4.71 -0.22 -11.92
CA PHE A 391 -3.31 -0.59 -11.79
C PHE A 391 -2.79 -0.43 -10.37
N THR A 392 -2.11 -1.45 -9.83
CA THR A 392 -1.39 -1.36 -8.55
C THR A 392 0.12 -1.44 -8.74
N THR A 393 0.85 -0.52 -8.10
CA THR A 393 2.32 -0.54 -7.99
C THR A 393 2.76 -0.93 -6.58
N HIS A 394 3.57 -1.98 -6.44
CA HIS A 394 4.04 -2.52 -5.15
C HIS A 394 5.55 -2.27 -4.91
N THR A 395 6.26 -1.58 -5.81
CA THR A 395 7.72 -1.44 -5.74
C THR A 395 8.23 -0.07 -6.13
N TYR A 396 9.38 0.29 -5.54
CA TYR A 396 10.19 1.44 -5.96
C TYR A 396 11.01 1.12 -7.21
N GLY A 397 11.63 -0.07 -7.24
CA GLY A 397 12.65 -0.42 -8.24
C GLY A 397 12.20 -1.36 -9.36
N ASN A 398 11.31 -2.33 -9.10
CA ASN A 398 10.90 -3.35 -10.08
C ASN A 398 9.85 -2.82 -11.07
N ARG A 399 10.15 -1.70 -11.71
CA ARG A 399 9.23 -0.93 -12.55
C ARG A 399 9.39 -1.18 -14.06
N GLY A 400 10.31 -2.07 -14.44
CA GLY A 400 10.70 -2.27 -15.84
C GLY A 400 11.31 -0.98 -16.41
N VAL A 401 12.46 -0.56 -15.85
CA VAL A 401 13.12 0.69 -16.25
C VAL A 401 14.23 0.38 -17.25
N PHE A 402 14.13 0.98 -18.43
CA PHE A 402 15.09 0.80 -19.53
C PHE A 402 15.70 2.13 -19.95
N SER A 403 16.91 2.08 -20.52
CA SER A 403 17.48 3.25 -21.19
C SER A 403 16.53 3.76 -22.28
N LYS A 404 16.63 5.04 -22.66
CA LYS A 404 15.71 5.60 -23.67
C LYS A 404 15.75 4.81 -24.99
N GLU A 405 16.93 4.49 -25.49
CA GLU A 405 17.12 3.77 -26.76
C GLU A 405 16.57 2.34 -26.70
N GLU A 406 16.90 1.61 -25.64
CA GLU A 406 16.43 0.25 -25.43
C GLU A 406 14.91 0.20 -25.23
N GLY A 407 14.38 1.11 -24.41
CA GLY A 407 12.95 1.23 -24.17
C GLY A 407 12.18 1.62 -25.43
N GLU A 408 12.69 2.54 -26.26
CA GLU A 408 12.06 2.86 -27.55
C GLU A 408 12.04 1.66 -28.50
N ARG A 409 13.11 0.85 -28.53
CA ARG A 409 13.12 -0.43 -29.26
C ARG A 409 12.05 -1.40 -28.73
N ILE A 410 11.92 -1.53 -27.41
CA ILE A 410 10.90 -2.39 -26.78
C ILE A 410 9.49 -1.91 -27.13
N LEU A 411 9.20 -0.62 -26.98
CA LEU A 411 7.89 -0.04 -27.29
C LEU A 411 7.53 -0.18 -28.78
N ASN A 412 8.50 0.01 -29.69
CA ASN A 412 8.33 -0.23 -31.12
C ASN A 412 7.97 -1.69 -31.40
N ARG A 413 8.71 -2.63 -30.80
CA ARG A 413 8.45 -4.06 -30.93
C ARG A 413 7.05 -4.42 -30.44
N TRP A 414 6.64 -3.87 -29.30
CA TRP A 414 5.31 -4.07 -28.75
C TRP A 414 4.19 -3.37 -29.53
N LYS A 415 4.54 -2.65 -30.61
CA LYS A 415 3.64 -1.88 -31.47
C LYS A 415 2.89 -0.79 -30.72
N VAL A 416 3.52 -0.22 -29.69
CA VAL A 416 3.00 0.96 -28.98
C VAL A 416 3.09 2.16 -29.93
N PRO A 417 1.96 2.80 -30.28
CA PRO A 417 1.95 3.97 -31.16
C PRO A 417 2.82 5.11 -30.61
N ASP A 418 3.47 5.86 -31.50
CA ASP A 418 4.34 6.99 -31.11
C ASP A 418 3.63 7.97 -30.17
N ALA A 419 2.35 8.24 -30.45
CA ALA A 419 1.50 9.12 -29.66
C ALA A 419 1.24 8.64 -28.22
N MET A 420 1.49 7.37 -27.90
CA MET A 420 1.34 6.79 -26.55
C MET A 420 2.69 6.62 -25.83
N LYS A 421 3.82 6.65 -26.55
CA LYS A 421 5.15 6.37 -25.96
C LYS A 421 5.51 7.32 -24.81
N TRP A 422 4.95 8.53 -24.81
CA TRP A 422 5.19 9.48 -23.75
C TRP A 422 4.68 9.01 -22.38
N TRP A 423 3.71 8.10 -22.33
CA TRP A 423 3.24 7.51 -21.07
C TRP A 423 4.35 6.78 -20.32
N PHE A 424 5.36 6.30 -21.03
CA PHE A 424 6.46 5.55 -20.44
C PHE A 424 7.64 6.44 -20.06
N ILE A 425 7.68 7.70 -20.52
CA ILE A 425 8.85 8.56 -20.31
C ILE A 425 8.92 9.02 -18.86
N ARG A 426 10.04 8.71 -18.20
CA ARG A 426 10.40 9.19 -16.85
C ARG A 426 11.85 9.65 -16.85
N SER A 427 12.14 10.93 -16.60
CA SER A 427 13.51 11.44 -16.41
C SER A 427 14.58 10.95 -17.41
N GLY A 428 14.23 10.81 -18.70
CA GLY A 428 15.15 10.37 -19.74
C GLY A 428 15.32 8.84 -19.87
N CYS A 429 14.49 8.06 -19.18
CA CYS A 429 14.36 6.61 -19.33
C CYS A 429 12.92 6.24 -19.72
N ILE A 430 12.71 4.97 -20.09
CA ILE A 430 11.41 4.36 -20.33
C ILE A 430 11.07 3.50 -19.11
N ASP A 431 9.96 3.80 -18.44
CA ASP A 431 9.43 3.13 -17.25
C ASP A 431 8.09 2.46 -17.61
N ILE A 432 8.06 1.12 -17.57
CA ILE A 432 6.88 0.34 -17.94
C ILE A 432 5.74 0.52 -16.92
N SER A 433 6.05 0.62 -15.63
CA SER A 433 5.04 0.96 -14.62
C SER A 433 4.42 2.33 -14.86
N SER A 434 5.19 3.33 -15.32
CA SER A 434 4.62 4.65 -15.70
C SER A 434 3.59 4.52 -16.84
N GLY A 435 3.83 3.63 -17.81
CA GLY A 435 2.85 3.28 -18.82
C GLY A 435 1.55 2.71 -18.22
N GLY A 436 1.68 1.74 -17.32
CA GLY A 436 0.53 1.16 -16.59
C GLY A 436 -0.25 2.18 -15.77
N ILE A 437 0.45 3.06 -15.06
CA ILE A 437 -0.11 4.14 -14.22
C ILE A 437 -0.88 5.16 -15.06
N ARG A 438 -0.27 5.66 -16.15
CA ARG A 438 -0.88 6.74 -16.96
C ARG A 438 -2.00 6.25 -17.87
N SER A 439 -2.12 4.94 -18.08
CA SER A 439 -3.14 4.33 -18.94
C SER A 439 -4.34 3.76 -18.18
N ALA A 440 -4.29 3.59 -16.86
CA ALA A 440 -5.43 3.07 -16.08
C ALA A 440 -6.41 4.20 -15.69
N GLU A 441 -7.71 3.88 -15.56
CA GLU A 441 -8.72 4.81 -15.03
C GLU A 441 -8.52 5.09 -13.53
N GLY A 442 -7.92 4.13 -12.81
CA GLY A 442 -7.58 4.27 -11.41
C GLY A 442 -6.28 3.55 -11.05
N VAL A 443 -5.55 4.15 -10.10
CA VAL A 443 -4.20 3.70 -9.72
C VAL A 443 -4.06 3.75 -8.21
N ASN A 444 -3.45 2.70 -7.63
CA ASN A 444 -3.00 2.75 -6.25
C ASN A 444 -1.58 2.28 -6.03
N GLY A 445 -0.97 2.81 -4.98
CA GLY A 445 0.15 2.20 -4.27
C GLY A 445 -0.31 1.46 -3.02
N VAL A 446 0.65 0.98 -2.24
CA VAL A 446 0.42 0.00 -1.15
C VAL A 446 0.70 0.51 0.27
N SER A 447 1.11 1.77 0.39
CA SER A 447 1.16 2.52 1.66
C SER A 447 1.19 4.03 1.39
N GLU A 448 0.84 4.85 2.39
CA GLU A 448 0.98 6.31 2.36
C GLU A 448 2.40 6.71 1.97
N THR A 449 3.39 6.20 2.71
CA THR A 449 4.81 6.52 2.52
C THR A 449 5.28 6.23 1.09
N GLN A 450 4.95 5.05 0.57
CA GLN A 450 5.36 4.67 -0.79
C GLN A 450 4.72 5.57 -1.84
N VAL A 451 3.42 5.85 -1.72
CA VAL A 451 2.73 6.74 -2.66
C VAL A 451 3.34 8.13 -2.65
N GLU A 452 3.60 8.71 -1.48
CA GLU A 452 4.23 10.03 -1.35
C GLU A 452 5.59 10.09 -2.06
N GLU A 453 6.37 9.02 -1.97
CA GLU A 453 7.72 8.95 -2.55
C GLU A 453 7.70 8.70 -4.07
N VAL A 454 6.82 7.83 -4.57
CA VAL A 454 6.75 7.49 -6.00
C VAL A 454 5.86 8.44 -6.81
N GLN A 455 5.03 9.26 -6.18
CA GLN A 455 4.14 10.22 -6.86
C GLN A 455 4.92 11.17 -7.80
N SER A 456 6.16 11.50 -7.43
CA SER A 456 7.06 12.34 -8.24
C SER A 456 7.48 11.71 -9.57
N TYR A 457 7.34 10.39 -9.73
CA TYR A 457 7.70 9.70 -10.97
C TYR A 457 6.64 9.88 -12.06
N ASP A 458 5.41 10.13 -11.65
CA ASP A 458 4.21 10.21 -12.51
C ASP A 458 3.40 11.46 -12.16
N GLU A 459 4.08 12.62 -12.23
CA GLU A 459 3.49 13.92 -11.93
C GLU A 459 2.17 14.15 -12.67
N GLY A 460 1.15 14.56 -11.94
CA GLY A 460 -0.19 14.81 -12.49
C GLY A 460 -1.11 13.59 -12.53
N VAL A 461 -0.65 12.36 -12.31
CA VAL A 461 -1.57 11.22 -12.12
C VAL A 461 -1.83 11.00 -10.64
N PRO A 462 -3.09 11.04 -10.16
CA PRO A 462 -3.42 10.69 -8.78
C PRO A 462 -3.02 9.23 -8.50
N ILE A 463 -2.19 9.02 -7.50
CA ILE A 463 -1.99 7.68 -6.94
C ILE A 463 -2.57 7.72 -5.53
N ILE A 464 -3.56 6.86 -5.26
CA ILE A 464 -4.07 6.68 -3.89
C ILE A 464 -3.30 5.56 -3.19
N SER A 465 -3.20 5.54 -1.87
CA SER A 465 -2.64 4.40 -1.13
C SER A 465 -3.75 3.51 -0.59
N ILE A 466 -3.93 2.36 -1.23
CA ILE A 466 -4.75 1.28 -0.67
C ILE A 466 -3.78 0.37 0.07
N THR A 467 -3.66 0.62 1.37
CA THR A 467 -2.65 -0.01 2.21
C THR A 467 -2.81 -1.53 2.25
N ASN A 468 -1.71 -2.27 2.05
CA ASN A 468 -1.74 -3.72 2.11
C ASN A 468 -2.24 -4.23 3.47
N GLY A 469 -3.08 -5.27 3.43
CA GLY A 469 -3.49 -6.06 4.60
C GLY A 469 -2.95 -7.50 4.56
N ASP A 470 -3.08 -8.19 5.67
CA ASP A 470 -2.65 -9.57 5.92
C ASP A 470 -3.84 -10.50 6.27
N ASP A 471 -3.68 -11.80 6.00
CA ASP A 471 -4.56 -12.85 6.54
C ASP A 471 -4.00 -13.27 7.90
N ARG A 472 -4.43 -12.57 8.96
CA ARG A 472 -3.96 -12.81 10.34
C ARG A 472 -4.25 -14.24 10.82
N GLY A 473 -5.30 -14.87 10.29
CA GLY A 473 -5.61 -16.27 10.57
C GLY A 473 -4.53 -17.21 10.06
N TYR A 474 -4.03 -16.95 8.84
CA TYR A 474 -2.93 -17.70 8.23
C TYR A 474 -1.56 -17.36 8.85
N SER A 475 -1.24 -16.08 8.99
CA SER A 475 0.06 -15.59 9.47
C SER A 475 0.32 -15.90 10.94
N ALA A 476 -0.74 -16.00 11.74
CA ALA A 476 -0.68 -16.38 13.14
C ALA A 476 -1.25 -17.78 13.41
N LYS A 477 -1.30 -18.67 12.40
CA LYS A 477 -1.95 -19.98 12.53
C LYS A 477 -1.38 -20.81 13.69
N ASP A 478 -0.05 -20.80 13.86
CA ASP A 478 0.62 -21.60 14.89
C ASP A 478 0.40 -20.98 16.27
N PHE A 479 0.55 -19.66 16.41
CA PHE A 479 0.26 -18.95 17.65
C PHE A 479 -1.20 -19.15 18.09
N ARG A 480 -2.16 -18.93 17.19
CA ARG A 480 -3.61 -19.11 17.46
C ARG A 480 -3.93 -20.55 17.83
N LYS A 481 -3.29 -21.53 17.17
CA LYS A 481 -3.45 -22.95 17.50
C LYS A 481 -2.95 -23.24 18.91
N PHE A 482 -1.71 -22.87 19.22
CA PHE A 482 -1.14 -23.09 20.56
C PHE A 482 -1.95 -22.41 21.65
N PHE A 483 -2.49 -21.22 21.38
CA PHE A 483 -3.38 -20.50 22.30
C PHE A 483 -4.66 -21.30 22.60
N ARG A 484 -5.38 -21.75 21.57
CA ARG A 484 -6.62 -22.53 21.73
C ARG A 484 -6.38 -23.91 22.34
N ASP A 485 -5.26 -24.55 22.01
CA ASP A 485 -4.88 -25.84 22.58
C ASP A 485 -4.54 -25.72 24.08
N SER A 486 -4.12 -24.53 24.54
CA SER A 486 -3.72 -24.26 25.93
C SER A 486 -4.85 -23.76 26.81
N PHE A 487 -5.85 -23.07 26.24
CA PHE A 487 -6.91 -22.40 27.01
C PHE A 487 -8.30 -22.78 26.47
N PRO A 488 -9.17 -23.38 27.31
CA PRO A 488 -10.57 -23.63 26.94
C PRO A 488 -11.41 -22.34 27.02
N GLU A 489 -12.59 -22.35 26.41
CA GLU A 489 -13.57 -21.27 26.57
C GLU A 489 -13.97 -21.07 28.04
N PRO A 490 -14.18 -19.82 28.51
CA PRO A 490 -14.16 -18.56 27.76
C PRO A 490 -12.77 -17.91 27.60
N ASP A 491 -11.70 -18.54 28.09
CA ASP A 491 -10.34 -18.00 28.10
C ASP A 491 -9.60 -18.16 26.75
N ALA A 492 -10.22 -18.82 25.77
CA ALA A 492 -9.68 -19.07 24.44
C ALA A 492 -9.70 -17.85 23.50
N ASP A 493 -10.06 -16.66 24.01
CA ASP A 493 -10.15 -15.43 23.22
C ASP A 493 -8.78 -14.84 22.88
N VAL A 494 -8.24 -15.30 21.75
CA VAL A 494 -6.94 -14.87 21.23
C VAL A 494 -6.89 -13.38 20.85
N GLU A 495 -8.03 -12.69 20.67
CA GLU A 495 -8.03 -11.26 20.33
C GLU A 495 -7.91 -10.36 21.57
N PHE A 496 -8.12 -10.92 22.78
CA PHE A 496 -7.97 -10.23 24.06
C PHE A 496 -7.12 -11.04 25.06
N PRO A 497 -5.88 -11.42 24.69
CA PRO A 497 -5.06 -12.29 25.51
C PRO A 497 -4.58 -11.58 26.78
N GLN A 498 -4.48 -12.33 27.88
CA GLN A 498 -3.82 -11.88 29.10
C GLN A 498 -2.30 -12.14 29.02
N SER A 499 -1.49 -11.36 29.76
CA SER A 499 -0.03 -11.48 29.71
C SER A 499 0.48 -12.89 30.04
N TRP A 500 -0.09 -13.56 31.06
CA TRP A 500 0.29 -14.92 31.43
C TRP A 500 -0.05 -15.97 30.35
N GLN A 501 -1.08 -15.72 29.54
CA GLN A 501 -1.44 -16.58 28.39
C GLN A 501 -0.40 -16.44 27.28
N ILE A 502 0.03 -15.19 27.00
CA ILE A 502 1.12 -14.92 26.06
C ILE A 502 2.40 -15.63 26.47
N GLU A 503 2.81 -15.50 27.74
CA GLU A 503 4.01 -16.18 28.25
C GLU A 503 3.98 -17.69 28.02
N THR A 504 2.83 -18.31 28.31
CA THR A 504 2.63 -19.75 28.15
C THR A 504 2.76 -20.16 26.67
N VAL A 505 2.06 -19.46 25.79
CA VAL A 505 2.04 -19.76 24.36
C VAL A 505 3.40 -19.51 23.71
N LYS A 506 4.11 -18.43 24.10
CA LYS A 506 5.46 -18.14 23.62
C LYS A 506 6.45 -19.22 24.02
N ARG A 507 6.37 -19.75 25.25
CA ARG A 507 7.22 -20.88 25.68
C ARG A 507 6.98 -22.13 24.83
N ILE A 508 5.72 -22.44 24.54
CA ILE A 508 5.36 -23.58 23.67
C ILE A 508 5.93 -23.39 22.26
N ALA A 509 5.73 -22.21 21.66
CA ALA A 509 6.23 -21.89 20.33
C ALA A 509 7.76 -21.98 20.25
N LYS A 510 8.47 -21.46 21.26
CA LYS A 510 9.94 -21.57 21.37
C LYS A 510 10.41 -23.01 21.44
N VAL A 511 9.81 -23.84 22.31
CA VAL A 511 10.15 -25.27 22.43
C VAL A 511 9.90 -26.00 21.10
N ARG A 512 8.80 -25.69 20.41
CA ARG A 512 8.46 -26.31 19.12
C ARG A 512 9.54 -26.04 18.06
N LEU A 513 10.17 -24.88 18.10
CA LEU A 513 11.24 -24.48 17.18
C LEU A 513 12.65 -24.86 17.68
N GLY A 514 12.76 -25.56 18.83
CA GLY A 514 14.04 -25.94 19.43
C GLY A 514 14.79 -24.79 20.11
N LEU A 515 14.10 -23.70 20.41
CA LEU A 515 14.62 -22.53 21.12
C LEU A 515 14.44 -22.69 22.64
N ASN A 516 15.29 -22.00 23.40
CA ASN A 516 15.15 -21.92 24.85
C ASN A 516 13.85 -21.14 25.20
N PRO A 517 12.90 -21.74 25.96
CA PRO A 517 11.63 -21.10 26.28
C PRO A 517 11.74 -19.88 27.20
N TYR A 518 12.83 -19.77 27.96
CA TYR A 518 13.00 -18.73 28.99
C TYR A 518 13.83 -17.53 28.53
N GLN A 519 14.33 -17.55 27.29
CA GLN A 519 15.13 -16.47 26.74
C GLN A 519 14.33 -15.68 25.69
N PRO A 520 14.58 -14.36 25.57
CA PRO A 520 13.95 -13.56 24.53
C PRO A 520 14.47 -13.98 23.13
N VAL A 521 13.56 -13.98 22.16
CA VAL A 521 13.85 -14.28 20.75
C VAL A 521 13.74 -12.99 19.95
N ILE A 522 14.88 -12.53 19.44
CA ILE A 522 14.98 -11.39 18.53
C ILE A 522 15.20 -11.94 17.14
N SER A 523 14.30 -11.64 16.20
CA SER A 523 14.32 -12.30 14.89
C SER A 523 14.28 -11.37 13.69
N TYR A 524 14.79 -11.88 12.58
CA TYR A 524 14.56 -11.38 11.23
C TYR A 524 14.11 -12.53 10.33
N SER A 525 13.17 -12.27 9.42
CA SER A 525 12.80 -13.23 8.39
C SER A 525 12.56 -12.53 7.05
N GLY A 526 13.29 -12.89 6.00
CA GLY A 526 13.15 -12.26 4.69
C GLY A 526 14.24 -12.63 3.69
N ARG A 527 14.33 -11.85 2.61
CA ARG A 527 15.44 -11.93 1.65
C ARG A 527 16.71 -11.38 2.30
N LEU A 528 17.81 -12.12 2.28
CA LEU A 528 19.06 -11.67 2.87
C LEU A 528 19.77 -10.66 1.95
N VAL A 529 19.35 -9.42 2.03
CA VAL A 529 19.91 -8.29 1.28
C VAL A 529 20.28 -7.18 2.26
N GLU A 530 21.29 -6.40 1.92
CA GLU A 530 21.92 -5.43 2.83
C GLU A 530 20.90 -4.40 3.34
N GLU A 531 20.05 -3.94 2.43
CA GLU A 531 19.04 -2.91 2.65
C GLU A 531 17.86 -3.38 3.51
N LYS A 532 17.71 -4.69 3.80
CA LYS A 532 16.60 -5.24 4.61
C LYS A 532 17.06 -5.94 5.88
N ALA A 533 18.23 -6.57 5.84
CA ALA A 533 18.69 -7.44 6.93
C ALA A 533 19.22 -6.67 8.16
N GLY A 534 19.18 -5.33 8.15
CA GLY A 534 19.63 -4.49 9.27
C GLY A 534 21.13 -4.58 9.56
N ARG A 535 21.94 -5.08 8.60
CA ARG A 535 23.36 -5.40 8.81
C ARG A 535 24.25 -4.17 9.01
N LYS A 536 23.74 -2.99 8.65
CA LYS A 536 24.39 -1.69 8.89
C LYS A 536 24.02 -1.06 10.24
N ARG A 537 22.96 -1.52 10.91
CA ARG A 537 22.45 -0.90 12.15
C ARG A 537 22.00 -1.93 13.18
N ALA A 538 20.80 -2.50 13.06
CA ALA A 538 20.26 -3.37 14.12
C ALA A 538 21.11 -4.62 14.40
N PHE A 539 21.57 -5.27 13.33
CA PHE A 539 22.32 -6.51 13.37
C PHE A 539 23.73 -6.31 12.81
N THR A 540 24.55 -5.43 13.39
CA THR A 540 26.00 -5.50 13.17
C THR A 540 26.59 -6.70 13.91
N ASP A 541 27.84 -7.07 13.62
CA ASP A 541 28.52 -8.17 14.33
C ASP A 541 28.63 -7.88 15.83
N GLU A 542 28.99 -6.64 16.17
CA GLU A 542 29.12 -6.16 17.55
C GLU A 542 27.77 -6.21 18.28
N ASN A 543 26.70 -5.76 17.61
CA ASN A 543 25.37 -5.78 18.19
C ASN A 543 24.90 -7.22 18.44
N ILE A 544 25.06 -8.13 17.48
CA ILE A 544 24.69 -9.53 17.67
C ILE A 544 25.47 -10.15 18.83
N GLU A 545 26.78 -9.94 18.90
CA GLU A 545 27.62 -10.46 19.99
C GLU A 545 27.14 -9.95 21.36
N GLU A 546 26.85 -8.66 21.48
CA GLU A 546 26.37 -8.06 22.72
C GLU A 546 24.94 -8.51 23.10
N LEU A 547 24.06 -8.78 22.13
CA LEU A 547 22.72 -9.35 22.39
C LEU A 547 22.81 -10.80 22.87
N VAL A 548 23.67 -11.61 22.24
CA VAL A 548 23.93 -13.00 22.63
C VAL A 548 24.53 -13.07 24.03
N LYS A 549 25.48 -12.19 24.33
CA LYS A 549 26.06 -12.04 25.67
C LYS A 549 25.03 -11.61 26.72
N ALA A 550 24.06 -10.78 26.35
CA ALA A 550 22.94 -10.39 27.20
C ALA A 550 21.87 -11.51 27.38
N GLY A 551 21.99 -12.64 26.69
CA GLY A 551 21.11 -13.80 26.85
C GLY A 551 20.00 -13.94 25.83
N ALA A 552 20.01 -13.14 24.76
CA ALA A 552 19.04 -13.26 23.68
C ALA A 552 19.37 -14.40 22.71
N GLN A 553 18.32 -14.97 22.12
CA GLN A 553 18.41 -15.83 20.95
C GLN A 553 18.16 -14.97 19.71
N VAL A 554 19.23 -14.64 18.99
CA VAL A 554 19.15 -13.90 17.72
C VAL A 554 18.92 -14.89 16.59
N VAL A 555 17.78 -14.81 15.91
CA VAL A 555 17.35 -15.78 14.89
C VAL A 555 17.16 -15.09 13.54
N ILE A 556 18.01 -15.40 12.56
CA ILE A 556 17.98 -14.81 11.23
C ILE A 556 17.57 -15.87 10.22
N PHE A 557 16.32 -15.77 9.75
CA PHE A 557 15.81 -16.53 8.62
C PHE A 557 16.04 -15.70 7.35
N GLY A 558 17.21 -15.87 6.73
CA GLY A 558 17.66 -15.07 5.59
C GLY A 558 17.82 -15.92 4.35
N ASN A 559 16.93 -15.76 3.37
CA ASN A 559 17.05 -16.45 2.08
C ASN A 559 18.10 -15.74 1.21
N VAL A 560 19.21 -16.43 0.93
CA VAL A 560 20.30 -15.93 0.09
C VAL A 560 19.82 -15.73 -1.36
N GLN A 561 20.13 -14.58 -1.93
CA GLN A 561 19.81 -14.21 -3.31
C GLN A 561 20.97 -14.57 -4.26
N GLN A 562 20.73 -14.55 -5.58
CA GLN A 562 21.73 -15.00 -6.57
C GLN A 562 23.00 -14.14 -6.62
N GLY A 563 22.93 -12.86 -6.20
CA GLY A 563 24.06 -11.93 -6.21
C GLY A 563 25.14 -12.25 -5.18
N GLU A 564 26.39 -11.94 -5.53
CA GLU A 564 27.57 -12.16 -4.67
C GLU A 564 27.46 -11.47 -3.31
N ASP A 565 26.86 -10.29 -3.25
CA ASP A 565 26.72 -9.54 -2.00
C ASP A 565 25.86 -10.29 -0.97
N SER A 566 24.75 -10.90 -1.41
CA SER A 566 23.90 -11.71 -0.54
C SER A 566 24.62 -12.95 0.00
N LYS A 567 25.47 -13.59 -0.83
CA LYS A 567 26.29 -14.74 -0.42
C LYS A 567 27.33 -14.32 0.62
N ARG A 568 28.05 -13.23 0.38
CA ARG A 568 29.04 -12.67 1.32
C ARG A 568 28.41 -12.31 2.67
N LEU A 569 27.22 -11.71 2.66
CA LEU A 569 26.48 -11.42 3.90
C LEU A 569 26.18 -12.70 4.70
N TYR A 570 25.79 -13.78 4.03
CA TYR A 570 25.53 -15.06 4.68
C TYR A 570 26.80 -15.71 5.24
N GLU A 571 27.89 -15.70 4.47
CA GLU A 571 29.19 -16.24 4.89
C GLU A 571 29.73 -15.49 6.12
N GLY A 572 29.67 -14.16 6.13
CA GLY A 572 30.07 -13.37 7.30
C GLY A 572 29.23 -13.66 8.54
N LEU A 573 27.91 -13.81 8.39
CA LEU A 573 27.03 -14.23 9.49
C LEU A 573 27.39 -15.64 10.00
N ARG A 574 27.71 -16.58 9.10
CA ARG A 574 28.13 -17.94 9.46
C ARG A 574 29.44 -17.96 10.23
N GLU A 575 30.43 -17.18 9.82
CA GLU A 575 31.69 -17.02 10.54
C GLU A 575 31.47 -16.43 11.94
N LEU A 576 30.60 -15.42 12.05
CA LEU A 576 30.19 -14.86 13.34
C LEU A 576 29.52 -15.92 14.21
N GLN A 577 28.61 -16.73 13.66
CA GLN A 577 27.94 -17.80 14.40
C GLN A 577 28.96 -18.78 15.00
N GLU A 578 29.93 -19.24 14.20
CA GLU A 578 30.97 -20.16 14.65
C GLU A 578 31.91 -19.53 15.69
N ARG A 579 32.17 -18.22 15.59
CA ARG A 579 32.93 -17.46 16.59
C ARG A 579 32.20 -17.38 17.92
N LEU A 580 30.89 -17.12 17.90
CA LEU A 580 30.06 -17.02 19.10
C LEU A 580 29.83 -18.39 19.76
N GLU A 581 29.67 -19.47 18.98
CA GLU A 581 29.52 -20.83 19.53
C GLU A 581 30.75 -21.30 20.33
N LYS A 582 31.95 -20.78 20.02
CA LYS A 582 33.17 -21.04 20.79
C LYS A 582 33.18 -20.32 22.15
N LYS A 583 32.37 -19.27 22.33
CA LYS A 583 32.22 -18.52 23.58
C LYS A 583 31.20 -19.19 24.49
N LYS A 584 31.58 -20.31 25.13
CA LYS A 584 30.71 -21.10 26.02
C LYS A 584 30.10 -20.34 27.19
N GLU A 585 30.66 -19.17 27.52
CA GLU A 585 30.19 -18.29 28.59
C GLU A 585 28.95 -17.44 28.20
N TYR A 586 28.64 -17.31 26.91
CA TYR A 586 27.50 -16.50 26.48
C TYR A 586 26.19 -17.28 26.65
N PRO A 587 25.20 -16.71 27.37
CA PRO A 587 23.95 -17.39 27.64
C PRO A 587 23.03 -17.49 26.41
N GLY A 588 23.11 -16.53 25.49
CA GLY A 588 22.31 -16.48 24.26
C GLY A 588 22.93 -17.24 23.10
N LYS A 589 22.33 -17.14 21.90
CA LYS A 589 22.83 -17.79 20.67
C LYS A 589 22.48 -16.99 19.41
N LEU A 590 23.32 -17.10 18.38
CA LEU A 590 22.99 -16.74 17.00
C LEU A 590 22.55 -17.99 16.23
N ILE A 591 21.38 -17.92 15.59
CA ILE A 591 20.80 -19.01 14.81
C ILE A 591 20.52 -18.49 13.40
N LEU A 592 21.09 -19.16 12.40
CA LEU A 592 20.95 -18.80 11.00
C LEU A 592 20.22 -19.90 10.24
N VAL A 593 19.16 -19.52 9.53
CA VAL A 593 18.43 -20.42 8.64
C VAL A 593 18.36 -19.78 7.26
N ASN A 594 18.97 -20.45 6.29
CA ASN A 594 18.82 -20.14 4.88
C ASN A 594 17.78 -21.08 4.28
N LYS A 595 17.17 -20.68 3.16
CA LYS A 595 16.21 -21.49 2.41
C LYS A 595 15.08 -21.94 3.33
N PHE A 596 14.49 -21.00 4.06
CA PHE A 596 13.28 -21.26 4.85
C PHE A 596 12.01 -21.22 3.98
N THR A 597 10.97 -21.89 4.45
CA THR A 597 9.62 -21.98 3.87
C THR A 597 8.66 -21.05 4.60
N ILE A 598 7.50 -20.76 4.01
CA ILE A 598 6.49 -19.92 4.66
C ILE A 598 6.01 -20.57 5.97
N GLU A 599 5.94 -21.89 6.03
CA GLU A 599 5.59 -22.65 7.23
C GLU A 599 6.63 -22.45 8.34
N GLU A 600 7.91 -22.51 8.01
CA GLU A 600 9.00 -22.23 8.96
C GLU A 600 8.98 -20.77 9.42
N GLN A 601 8.65 -19.82 8.53
CA GLN A 601 8.46 -18.41 8.89
C GLN A 601 7.32 -18.23 9.89
N ILE A 602 6.16 -18.86 9.66
CA ILE A 602 5.01 -18.75 10.56
C ILE A 602 5.33 -19.33 11.95
N ALA A 603 6.05 -20.46 11.99
CA ALA A 603 6.52 -21.04 13.25
C ALA A 603 7.51 -20.11 13.98
N LEU A 604 8.41 -19.44 13.25
CA LEU A 604 9.29 -18.43 13.81
C LEU A 604 8.50 -17.24 14.38
N LEU A 605 7.58 -16.66 13.63
CA LEU A 605 6.77 -15.51 14.09
C LEU A 605 6.03 -15.82 15.40
N ALA A 606 5.49 -17.03 15.54
CA ALA A 606 4.86 -17.46 16.79
C ALA A 606 5.83 -17.47 17.98
N ALA A 607 7.11 -17.83 17.77
CA ALA A 607 8.14 -17.89 18.79
C ALA A 607 8.85 -16.55 19.06
N THR A 608 8.78 -15.61 18.12
CA THR A 608 9.48 -14.31 18.17
C THR A 608 8.91 -13.39 19.23
N ASP A 609 9.77 -12.82 20.08
CA ASP A 609 9.36 -11.75 21.01
C ASP A 609 9.50 -10.38 20.38
N ILE A 610 10.56 -10.16 19.59
CA ILE A 610 10.85 -8.90 18.90
C ILE A 610 11.27 -9.23 17.46
N GLN A 611 10.53 -8.73 16.48
CA GLN A 611 10.94 -8.80 15.08
C GLN A 611 11.60 -7.49 14.66
N VAL A 612 12.79 -7.59 14.08
CA VAL A 612 13.53 -6.45 13.54
C VAL A 612 13.21 -6.33 12.05
N LEU A 613 12.68 -5.17 11.68
CA LEU A 613 12.39 -4.75 10.32
C LEU A 613 13.09 -3.42 10.07
N ASP A 614 14.41 -3.47 9.94
CA ASP A 614 15.31 -2.31 9.84
C ASP A 614 15.73 -2.05 8.38
N SER A 615 14.73 -1.83 7.53
CA SER A 615 14.97 -1.57 6.11
C SER A 615 15.47 -0.15 5.85
N ASP A 616 16.35 0.01 4.85
CA ASP A 616 16.79 1.31 4.37
C ASP A 616 15.61 2.08 3.75
N ARG A 617 15.64 3.41 3.83
CA ARG A 617 14.56 4.25 3.32
C ARG A 617 14.34 4.05 1.82
N GLY A 618 13.08 3.90 1.42
CA GLY A 618 12.66 3.77 0.01
C GLY A 618 12.90 2.38 -0.58
N THR A 619 12.91 1.34 0.27
CA THR A 619 13.17 -0.06 -0.14
C THR A 619 12.02 -1.01 0.18
N GLU A 620 11.13 -0.63 1.10
CA GLU A 620 9.90 -1.32 1.49
C GLU A 620 8.67 -0.49 1.15
N ALA A 621 7.91 -0.93 0.15
CA ALA A 621 6.66 -0.26 -0.21
C ALA A 621 5.58 -0.42 0.87
N ALA A 622 5.55 -1.56 1.55
CA ALA A 622 4.71 -1.81 2.72
C ALA A 622 5.51 -2.46 3.86
N GLY A 623 6.26 -3.53 3.55
CA GLY A 623 7.30 -4.10 4.42
C GLY A 623 6.85 -4.93 5.63
N TYR A 624 5.57 -4.86 6.03
CA TYR A 624 5.10 -5.47 7.28
C TYR A 624 4.09 -6.63 7.11
N THR A 625 3.22 -6.59 6.10
CA THR A 625 2.09 -7.54 5.95
C THR A 625 2.52 -8.98 5.64
N GLU A 626 3.79 -9.21 5.32
CA GLU A 626 4.37 -10.53 5.11
C GLU A 626 5.02 -11.12 6.37
N ALA A 627 5.09 -10.32 7.43
CA ALA A 627 5.80 -10.63 8.65
C ALA A 627 5.03 -10.01 9.83
N ASP A 628 3.71 -10.18 9.87
CA ASP A 628 2.89 -9.62 10.96
C ASP A 628 3.14 -10.38 12.27
N VAL A 629 4.25 -10.04 12.93
CA VAL A 629 4.60 -10.56 14.25
C VAL A 629 3.62 -10.07 15.31
N SER A 630 2.96 -8.93 15.10
CA SER A 630 1.99 -8.39 16.06
C SER A 630 0.80 -9.32 16.21
N ALA A 631 0.29 -9.91 15.11
CA ALA A 631 -0.74 -10.96 15.18
C ALA A 631 -0.27 -12.24 15.91
N ASN A 632 1.04 -12.42 16.03
CA ASN A 632 1.69 -13.51 16.77
C ASN A 632 2.14 -13.09 18.18
N ALA A 633 1.70 -11.95 18.70
CA ALA A 633 2.12 -11.39 19.98
C ALA A 633 3.63 -11.11 20.09
N GLY A 634 4.28 -10.64 19.02
CA GLY A 634 5.61 -10.06 19.08
C GLY A 634 5.58 -8.53 18.98
N LEU A 635 6.66 -7.90 19.41
CA LEU A 635 6.94 -6.48 19.19
C LEU A 635 7.64 -6.28 17.86
N VAL A 636 7.45 -5.10 17.27
CA VAL A 636 8.12 -4.71 16.03
C VAL A 636 9.19 -3.70 16.35
N LEU A 637 10.43 -3.92 15.92
CA LEU A 637 11.46 -2.91 15.90
C LEU A 637 11.62 -2.41 14.47
N GLY A 638 11.23 -1.16 14.23
CA GLY A 638 11.38 -0.47 12.94
C GLY A 638 12.50 0.58 12.97
N PRO A 639 12.90 1.12 11.80
CA PRO A 639 13.85 2.22 11.75
C PRO A 639 13.26 3.50 12.37
N PRO A 640 14.11 4.48 12.72
CA PRO A 640 13.68 5.75 13.31
C PRO A 640 12.95 6.67 12.32
N TYR A 641 12.83 6.28 11.05
CA TYR A 641 12.16 7.00 9.97
C TYR A 641 11.00 6.19 9.41
N LYS A 642 10.01 6.86 8.80
CA LYS A 642 8.89 6.18 8.12
C LYS A 642 9.44 5.30 7.00
N GLU A 643 9.02 4.04 6.99
CA GLU A 643 9.33 3.10 5.93
C GLU A 643 8.16 2.12 5.76
N GLY A 644 7.54 2.13 4.58
CA GLY A 644 6.28 1.43 4.33
C GLY A 644 5.24 1.73 5.43
N ILE A 645 4.77 0.66 6.10
CA ILE A 645 3.84 0.74 7.23
C ILE A 645 4.43 0.28 8.57
N ILE A 646 5.74 0.04 8.63
CA ILE A 646 6.41 -0.63 9.76
C ILE A 646 6.12 0.11 11.09
N GLN A 647 6.20 1.43 11.08
CA GLN A 647 5.90 2.27 12.26
C GLN A 647 4.40 2.54 12.39
N ALA A 648 3.75 2.86 11.27
CA ALA A 648 2.38 3.37 11.27
C ALA A 648 1.34 2.33 11.69
N GLN A 649 1.63 1.02 11.54
CA GLN A 649 0.72 -0.06 11.94
C GLN A 649 0.44 -0.13 13.46
N GLY A 650 1.35 0.39 14.29
CA GLY A 650 1.29 0.24 15.74
C GLY A 650 1.38 1.57 16.48
N GLU A 651 1.50 1.50 17.80
CA GLU A 651 1.77 2.65 18.66
C GLU A 651 3.19 2.53 19.22
N MET A 652 3.88 3.66 19.34
CA MET A 652 5.23 3.69 19.89
C MET A 652 5.23 3.13 21.32
N LEU A 653 6.17 2.26 21.62
CA LEU A 653 6.27 1.61 22.92
C LEU A 653 6.62 2.64 24.00
N ASN A 654 5.74 2.78 24.99
CA ASN A 654 5.99 3.57 26.19
C ASN A 654 6.62 2.68 27.26
N PHE A 655 7.94 2.73 27.41
CA PHE A 655 8.67 1.91 28.38
C PHE A 655 8.34 2.21 29.85
N ALA A 656 7.64 3.32 30.15
CA ALA A 656 7.25 3.65 31.51
C ALA A 656 5.95 2.94 31.94
N VAL A 657 5.13 2.51 30.98
CA VAL A 657 3.81 1.91 31.25
C VAL A 657 3.67 0.59 30.48
N PRO A 658 3.82 -0.56 31.17
CA PRO A 658 3.65 -1.87 30.56
C PRO A 658 2.31 -2.05 29.84
N GLY A 659 2.35 -2.41 28.56
CA GLY A 659 1.17 -2.59 27.72
C GLY A 659 0.79 -1.38 26.86
N GLU A 660 1.45 -0.22 27.01
CA GLU A 660 1.24 0.94 26.14
C GLU A 660 2.19 0.91 24.93
N GLY A 661 1.63 0.63 23.75
CA GLY A 661 2.36 0.52 22.49
C GLY A 661 2.88 -0.88 22.19
N ASN A 662 3.33 -1.08 20.95
CA ASN A 662 3.89 -2.34 20.44
C ASN A 662 5.08 -2.14 19.49
N THR A 663 5.36 -0.89 19.09
CA THR A 663 6.35 -0.56 18.09
C THR A 663 7.55 0.10 18.75
N VAL A 664 8.70 -0.54 18.64
CA VAL A 664 9.98 -0.13 19.18
C VAL A 664 10.70 0.71 18.12
N ILE A 665 11.08 1.93 18.49
CA ILE A 665 11.77 2.86 17.61
C ILE A 665 13.09 3.25 18.29
N PRO A 666 14.26 3.03 17.67
CA PRO A 666 15.54 3.48 18.21
C PRO A 666 15.64 5.01 18.12
N ALA A 667 16.49 5.62 18.95
CA ALA A 667 16.61 7.08 19.01
C ALA A 667 17.13 7.73 17.71
N ASN A 668 17.97 7.01 16.95
CA ASN A 668 18.60 7.49 15.72
C ASN A 668 19.10 6.29 14.89
N PRO A 669 19.57 6.49 13.63
CA PRO A 669 19.93 5.37 12.76
C PRO A 669 21.31 4.76 13.05
N LYS A 670 21.93 5.05 14.19
CA LYS A 670 23.24 4.47 14.56
C LYS A 670 23.08 3.13 15.26
N ALA A 671 24.00 2.20 15.02
CA ALA A 671 23.94 0.83 15.52
C ALA A 671 23.80 0.76 17.06
N GLU A 672 24.48 1.64 17.81
CA GLU A 672 24.41 1.71 19.26
C GLU A 672 23.01 2.03 19.80
N SER A 673 22.20 2.79 19.06
CA SER A 673 20.83 3.13 19.45
C SER A 673 19.89 1.92 19.34
N TYR A 674 20.11 1.06 18.35
CA TYR A 674 19.40 -0.21 18.21
C TYR A 674 19.79 -1.17 19.33
N LEU A 675 21.09 -1.28 19.63
CA LEU A 675 21.56 -2.13 20.72
C LEU A 675 21.00 -1.70 22.07
N ALA A 676 20.99 -0.39 22.35
CA ALA A 676 20.50 0.16 23.61
C ALA A 676 19.02 -0.21 23.85
N VAL A 677 18.17 -0.06 22.84
CA VAL A 677 16.74 -0.37 22.97
C VAL A 677 16.49 -1.88 23.07
N LEU A 678 17.23 -2.70 22.32
CA LEU A 678 17.13 -4.16 22.40
C LEU A 678 17.59 -4.70 23.75
N LYS A 679 18.71 -4.19 24.31
CA LYS A 679 19.16 -4.56 25.66
C LYS A 679 18.12 -4.22 26.73
N ARG A 680 17.51 -3.04 26.63
CA ARG A 680 16.42 -2.64 27.55
C ARG A 680 15.24 -3.61 27.51
N LEU A 681 14.90 -4.14 26.33
CA LEU A 681 13.83 -5.14 26.19
C LEU A 681 14.24 -6.53 26.72
N ILE A 682 15.50 -6.91 26.57
CA ILE A 682 16.04 -8.17 27.13
C ILE A 682 16.02 -8.13 28.67
N GLU A 683 16.36 -6.99 29.26
CA GLU A 683 16.41 -6.77 30.71
C GLU A 683 15.01 -6.61 31.33
N MET A 684 13.96 -6.42 30.50
CA MET A 684 12.59 -6.30 30.95
C MET A 684 12.09 -7.63 31.54
N ASN A 685 11.34 -7.57 32.64
CA ASN A 685 10.72 -8.78 33.18
C ASN A 685 9.69 -9.34 32.18
N THR A 686 9.52 -10.68 32.21
CA THR A 686 8.70 -11.38 31.21
C THR A 686 7.23 -10.97 31.23
N SER A 687 6.69 -10.63 32.40
CA SER A 687 5.29 -10.22 32.55
C SER A 687 5.02 -8.87 31.89
N ASP A 688 5.93 -7.90 32.05
CA ASP A 688 5.78 -6.59 31.42
C ASP A 688 5.96 -6.66 29.90
N LEU A 689 6.93 -7.44 29.43
CA LEU A 689 7.07 -7.71 27.99
C LEU A 689 5.78 -8.34 27.42
N ALA A 690 5.20 -9.31 28.13
CA ALA A 690 3.97 -9.98 27.73
C ALA A 690 2.75 -9.05 27.69
N ARG A 691 2.73 -7.96 28.48
CA ARG A 691 1.67 -6.93 28.39
C ARG A 691 1.75 -6.14 27.08
N TYR A 692 2.95 -5.73 26.66
CA TYR A 692 3.13 -5.09 25.35
C TYR A 692 2.77 -6.06 24.21
N GLN A 693 3.18 -7.32 24.33
CA GLN A 693 2.85 -8.37 23.35
C GLN A 693 1.34 -8.63 23.24
N ALA A 694 0.59 -8.58 24.35
CA ALA A 694 -0.87 -8.65 24.33
C ALA A 694 -1.49 -7.45 23.58
N THR A 695 -0.92 -6.25 23.76
CA THR A 695 -1.29 -5.07 22.98
C THR A 695 -0.98 -5.22 21.49
N SER A 696 0.14 -5.86 21.11
CA SER A 696 0.44 -6.16 19.70
C SER A 696 -0.67 -6.96 19.02
N VAL A 697 -1.20 -8.00 19.69
CA VAL A 697 -2.27 -8.82 19.10
C VAL A 697 -3.51 -7.98 18.79
N ARG A 698 -3.84 -7.05 19.69
CA ARG A 698 -5.00 -6.16 19.52
C ARG A 698 -4.76 -5.18 18.37
N LEU A 699 -3.61 -4.51 18.34
CA LEU A 699 -3.27 -3.53 17.31
C LEU A 699 -3.12 -4.15 15.91
N SER A 700 -2.69 -5.41 15.81
CA SER A 700 -2.56 -6.10 14.52
C SER A 700 -3.87 -6.17 13.73
N ARG A 701 -5.03 -6.08 14.39
CA ARG A 701 -6.36 -6.16 13.75
C ARG A 701 -6.57 -5.09 12.68
N ILE A 702 -5.89 -3.95 12.75
CA ILE A 702 -6.02 -2.89 11.74
C ILE A 702 -5.42 -3.28 10.37
N LEU A 703 -4.72 -4.42 10.32
CA LEU A 703 -4.09 -4.96 9.12
C LEU A 703 -4.90 -6.09 8.47
N GLU A 704 -6.11 -6.37 8.92
CA GLU A 704 -6.95 -7.41 8.29
C GLU A 704 -7.14 -7.13 6.80
N ALA A 705 -6.86 -8.13 5.95
CA ALA A 705 -6.98 -8.02 4.48
C ALA A 705 -8.38 -7.62 3.99
N GLU A 706 -9.42 -7.82 4.80
CA GLU A 706 -10.79 -7.36 4.51
C GLU A 706 -10.91 -5.83 4.47
N LEU A 707 -10.06 -5.10 5.20
CA LEU A 707 -10.02 -3.63 5.15
C LEU A 707 -9.51 -3.14 3.79
N THR A 708 -8.44 -3.75 3.29
CA THR A 708 -7.87 -3.49 1.96
C THR A 708 -8.84 -3.88 0.86
N ALA A 709 -9.41 -5.09 0.93
CA ALA A 709 -10.37 -5.59 -0.06
C ALA A 709 -11.65 -4.73 -0.13
N ALA A 710 -12.18 -4.31 1.02
CA ALA A 710 -13.31 -3.40 1.06
C ALA A 710 -12.98 -2.07 0.37
N GLU A 711 -11.74 -1.58 0.52
CA GLU A 711 -11.33 -0.35 -0.10
C GLU A 711 -11.14 -0.48 -1.61
N TYR A 712 -10.59 -1.59 -2.12
CA TYR A 712 -10.59 -1.86 -3.57
C TYR A 712 -12.00 -1.76 -4.14
N LEU A 713 -12.98 -2.44 -3.51
CA LEU A 713 -14.36 -2.44 -3.97
C LEU A 713 -15.00 -1.04 -3.96
N ARG A 714 -14.74 -0.23 -2.93
CA ARG A 714 -15.22 1.16 -2.87
C ARG A 714 -14.59 2.02 -3.97
N GLN A 715 -13.28 1.89 -4.18
CA GLN A 715 -12.58 2.69 -5.17
C GLN A 715 -12.97 2.30 -6.60
N TRP A 716 -13.23 1.02 -6.86
CA TRP A 716 -13.81 0.59 -8.14
C TRP A 716 -15.24 1.08 -8.33
N ASP A 717 -16.08 1.01 -7.30
CA ASP A 717 -17.44 1.58 -7.36
C ASP A 717 -17.40 3.09 -7.62
N GLU A 718 -16.49 3.82 -6.95
CA GLU A 718 -16.29 5.24 -7.19
C GLU A 718 -15.85 5.49 -8.63
N ALA A 719 -14.85 4.77 -9.14
CA ALA A 719 -14.37 4.87 -10.52
C ALA A 719 -15.50 4.61 -11.55
N LEU A 720 -16.31 3.56 -11.34
CA LEU A 720 -17.46 3.24 -12.19
C LEU A 720 -18.56 4.33 -12.15
N LYS A 721 -18.76 4.99 -11.01
CA LYS A 721 -19.68 6.15 -10.93
C LYS A 721 -19.19 7.29 -11.84
N ARG A 722 -17.87 7.49 -11.89
CA ARG A 722 -17.23 8.61 -12.59
C ARG A 722 -17.10 8.39 -14.11
N GLU A 723 -16.98 7.14 -14.56
CA GLU A 723 -16.89 6.78 -15.99
C GLU A 723 -18.13 7.23 -16.79
N GLY A 724 -19.29 7.34 -16.14
CA GLY A 724 -20.52 7.92 -16.73
C GLY A 724 -20.78 9.39 -16.38
N ALA A 725 -19.91 10.03 -15.59
CA ALA A 725 -20.20 11.31 -14.95
C ALA A 725 -19.70 12.53 -15.73
N ILE A 726 -18.72 12.33 -16.61
CA ILE A 726 -18.11 13.39 -17.40
C ILE A 726 -17.86 12.86 -18.81
N SER A 727 -17.85 13.73 -19.81
CA SER A 727 -17.23 13.45 -21.10
C SER A 727 -16.49 14.70 -21.54
N VAL A 728 -15.30 14.51 -22.11
CA VAL A 728 -14.47 15.62 -22.60
C VAL A 728 -14.22 15.46 -24.10
N GLU A 729 -14.46 16.54 -24.83
CA GLU A 729 -14.25 16.65 -26.26
C GLU A 729 -13.29 17.81 -26.54
N ASP A 730 -12.39 17.64 -27.51
CA ASP A 730 -11.69 18.78 -28.11
C ASP A 730 -12.63 19.43 -29.14
N THR A 731 -12.66 20.77 -29.23
CA THR A 731 -13.38 21.45 -30.32
C THR A 731 -12.71 21.30 -31.69
N ARG A 732 -11.49 20.75 -31.75
CA ARG A 732 -10.71 20.57 -32.99
C ARG A 732 -10.60 19.11 -33.44
N ALA A 733 -10.55 18.92 -34.77
CA ALA A 733 -10.44 17.59 -35.37
C ALA A 733 -9.04 16.98 -35.15
N ILE A 734 -8.96 15.63 -35.09
CA ILE A 734 -7.73 14.86 -34.85
C ILE A 734 -6.62 15.20 -35.84
N ASP A 735 -6.99 15.42 -37.11
CA ASP A 735 -6.05 15.63 -38.21
C ASP A 735 -5.64 17.10 -38.41
N ASP A 736 -6.16 18.03 -37.60
CA ASP A 736 -5.84 19.45 -37.73
C ASP A 736 -4.43 19.76 -37.18
N VAL A 737 -3.50 20.13 -38.07
CA VAL A 737 -2.20 20.69 -37.68
C VAL A 737 -2.31 22.20 -37.54
N VAL A 738 -2.17 22.68 -36.31
CA VAL A 738 -2.26 24.12 -36.01
C VAL A 738 -0.91 24.78 -36.28
N ILE A 739 -0.85 25.69 -37.25
CA ILE A 739 0.39 26.42 -37.58
C ILE A 739 0.42 27.77 -36.86
N ILE A 740 1.45 28.03 -36.06
CA ILE A 740 1.67 29.32 -35.38
C ILE A 740 3.12 29.81 -35.57
N LYS A 741 3.39 31.10 -35.36
CA LYS A 741 4.75 31.64 -35.42
C LYS A 741 5.49 31.42 -34.10
N GLN A 742 6.81 31.27 -34.18
CA GLN A 742 7.65 31.23 -32.98
C GLN A 742 7.43 32.46 -32.10
N GLY A 743 7.12 32.24 -30.83
CA GLY A 743 6.84 33.29 -29.85
C GLY A 743 5.35 33.51 -29.56
N ASP A 744 4.46 33.02 -30.44
CA ASP A 744 3.01 33.08 -30.25
C ASP A 744 2.52 32.00 -29.27
N SER A 745 1.37 32.26 -28.64
CA SER A 745 0.63 31.27 -27.87
C SER A 745 -0.54 30.73 -28.68
N PHE A 746 -0.82 29.44 -28.56
CA PHE A 746 -2.03 28.83 -29.07
C PHE A 746 -3.01 28.55 -27.92
N GLN A 747 -4.31 28.68 -28.19
CA GLN A 747 -5.35 28.35 -27.24
C GLN A 747 -5.92 26.96 -27.53
N VAL A 748 -5.94 26.11 -26.51
CA VAL A 748 -6.64 24.83 -26.49
C VAL A 748 -8.02 25.07 -25.90
N THR A 749 -9.05 24.45 -26.47
CA THR A 749 -10.42 24.52 -25.97
C THR A 749 -10.93 23.10 -25.77
N ALA A 750 -11.45 22.81 -24.57
CA ALA A 750 -12.12 21.56 -24.25
C ALA A 750 -13.60 21.84 -23.98
N LEU A 751 -14.47 21.03 -24.58
CA LEU A 751 -15.89 20.97 -24.23
C LEU A 751 -16.08 19.82 -23.25
N VAL A 752 -16.72 20.10 -22.12
CA VAL A 752 -16.96 19.13 -21.06
C VAL A 752 -18.45 19.01 -20.82
N SER A 753 -19.01 17.82 -21.01
CA SER A 753 -20.37 17.50 -20.56
C SER A 753 -20.31 16.82 -19.21
N LEU A 754 -21.23 17.19 -18.31
CA LEU A 754 -21.33 16.61 -16.97
C LEU A 754 -22.68 15.92 -16.81
N SER A 755 -22.69 14.77 -16.15
CA SER A 755 -23.93 14.15 -15.70
C SER A 755 -24.58 14.97 -14.60
N GLU A 756 -25.87 14.76 -14.39
CA GLU A 756 -26.61 15.39 -13.29
C GLU A 756 -25.95 15.06 -11.94
N GLY A 757 -25.72 16.09 -11.11
CA GLY A 757 -25.18 15.95 -9.76
C GLY A 757 -23.66 16.09 -9.59
N VAL A 758 -22.89 16.28 -10.67
CA VAL A 758 -21.43 16.57 -10.56
C VAL A 758 -21.21 18.04 -10.20
N PRO A 759 -20.56 18.36 -9.06
CA PRO A 759 -20.22 19.75 -8.71
C PRO A 759 -19.15 20.28 -9.66
N LEU A 760 -19.38 21.45 -10.24
CA LEU A 760 -18.47 22.04 -11.23
C LEU A 760 -17.11 22.41 -10.62
N GLU A 761 -17.10 22.78 -9.34
CA GLU A 761 -15.91 23.07 -8.54
C GLU A 761 -14.98 21.86 -8.38
N ASP A 762 -15.50 20.65 -8.52
CA ASP A 762 -14.75 19.40 -8.40
C ASP A 762 -14.18 18.98 -9.77
N VAL A 763 -14.61 19.62 -10.86
CA VAL A 763 -14.19 19.27 -12.22
C VAL A 763 -12.81 19.85 -12.52
N LEU A 764 -11.85 18.96 -12.77
CA LEU A 764 -10.50 19.30 -13.22
C LEU A 764 -10.32 18.90 -14.68
N VAL A 765 -9.96 19.87 -15.52
CA VAL A 765 -9.68 19.64 -16.94
C VAL A 765 -8.23 19.98 -17.21
N GLN A 766 -7.53 19.09 -17.89
CA GLN A 766 -6.11 19.25 -18.18
C GLN A 766 -5.83 19.06 -19.66
N VAL A 767 -4.93 19.92 -20.15
CA VAL A 767 -4.22 19.67 -21.38
C VAL A 767 -2.85 19.10 -21.04
N TRP A 768 -2.56 17.93 -21.57
CA TRP A 768 -1.23 17.34 -21.56
C TRP A 768 -0.52 17.74 -22.84
N THR A 769 0.70 18.24 -22.74
CA THR A 769 1.46 18.64 -23.94
C THR A 769 2.96 18.49 -23.75
N ASN A 770 3.69 18.22 -24.84
CA ASN A 770 5.15 18.33 -24.89
C ASN A 770 5.64 19.75 -25.25
N ALA A 771 4.74 20.72 -25.45
CA ALA A 771 5.06 22.14 -25.68
C ALA A 771 5.52 22.84 -24.38
N THR A 772 6.54 22.29 -23.75
CA THR A 772 7.16 22.75 -22.51
C THR A 772 8.63 23.08 -22.75
N LYS A 773 9.25 23.89 -21.88
CA LYS A 773 10.69 24.25 -22.02
C LYS A 773 11.61 23.03 -22.11
N SER A 774 11.23 21.91 -21.50
CA SER A 774 12.01 20.67 -21.48
C SER A 774 11.66 19.72 -22.63
N GLY A 775 10.63 20.02 -23.44
CA GLY A 775 10.07 19.09 -24.41
C GLY A 775 9.40 17.86 -23.78
N LYS A 776 9.28 17.82 -22.44
CA LYS A 776 8.61 16.74 -21.72
C LYS A 776 7.11 16.97 -21.71
N TRP A 777 6.36 15.89 -21.85
CA TRP A 777 4.93 15.90 -21.61
C TRP A 777 4.64 16.30 -20.16
N ALA A 778 3.80 17.32 -19.98
CA ALA A 778 3.36 17.77 -18.68
C ALA A 778 1.89 18.21 -18.72
N PRO A 779 1.14 18.03 -17.62
CA PRO A 779 -0.20 18.59 -17.50
C PRO A 779 -0.16 20.12 -17.36
N LYS A 780 -1.18 20.77 -17.90
CA LYS A 780 -1.57 22.14 -17.55
C LYS A 780 -3.06 22.16 -17.27
N ASP A 781 -3.42 22.69 -16.12
CA ASP A 781 -4.83 22.89 -15.77
C ASP A 781 -5.46 23.91 -16.74
N MET A 782 -6.68 23.60 -17.17
CA MET A 782 -7.49 24.46 -18.02
C MET A 782 -8.47 25.24 -17.15
N HIS A 783 -8.79 26.46 -17.57
CA HIS A 783 -9.71 27.32 -16.85
C HIS A 783 -11.09 27.26 -17.50
N LEU A 784 -12.13 27.07 -16.68
CA LEU A 784 -13.51 27.25 -17.11
C LEU A 784 -13.72 28.71 -17.51
N GLU A 785 -14.15 28.96 -18.74
CA GLU A 785 -14.44 30.32 -19.21
C GLU A 785 -15.94 30.56 -19.40
N GLU A 786 -16.67 29.60 -19.96
CA GLU A 786 -18.09 29.78 -20.31
C GLU A 786 -18.86 28.45 -20.29
N ARG A 787 -20.19 28.56 -20.34
CA ARG A 787 -21.13 27.44 -20.47
C ARG A 787 -21.99 27.65 -21.70
N GLU A 788 -22.05 26.65 -22.57
CA GLU A 788 -22.87 26.66 -23.77
C GLU A 788 -23.83 25.46 -23.73
N GLY A 789 -25.10 25.73 -23.39
CA GLY A 789 -26.10 24.67 -23.18
C GLY A 789 -25.76 23.74 -22.01
N ASP A 790 -25.62 22.46 -22.30
CA ASP A 790 -25.23 21.39 -21.39
C ASP A 790 -23.70 21.16 -21.33
N LYS A 791 -22.92 21.92 -22.10
CA LYS A 791 -21.46 21.81 -22.15
C LYS A 791 -20.77 22.99 -21.44
N TYR A 792 -19.66 22.68 -20.79
CA TYR A 792 -18.76 23.61 -20.12
C TYR A 792 -17.48 23.77 -20.94
N ILE A 793 -17.07 25.01 -21.17
CA ILE A 793 -15.95 25.32 -22.07
C ILE A 793 -14.74 25.71 -21.24
N TYR A 794 -13.71 24.87 -21.30
CA TYR A 794 -12.43 25.07 -20.64
C TYR A 794 -11.38 25.50 -21.66
N ARG A 795 -10.52 26.44 -21.29
CA ARG A 795 -9.46 26.95 -22.16
C ARG A 795 -8.11 27.01 -21.45
N CYS A 796 -7.06 26.77 -22.22
CA CYS A 796 -5.69 26.91 -21.76
C CYS A 796 -4.84 27.50 -22.89
N ARG A 797 -4.01 28.50 -22.56
CA ARG A 797 -3.02 29.02 -23.51
C ARG A 797 -1.69 28.31 -23.34
N ILE A 798 -1.19 27.75 -24.43
CA ILE A 798 0.09 27.06 -24.49
C ILE A 798 1.02 27.90 -25.36
N LYS A 799 2.16 28.27 -24.77
CA LYS A 799 3.26 28.92 -25.48
C LYS A 799 4.39 27.91 -25.70
N PRO A 800 4.58 27.43 -26.93
CA PRO A 800 5.67 26.50 -27.22
C PRO A 800 7.04 27.13 -26.98
N PRO A 801 8.06 26.32 -26.61
CA PRO A 801 9.39 26.82 -26.26
C PRO A 801 10.22 27.31 -27.46
N GLY A 802 9.86 26.92 -28.67
CA GLY A 802 10.60 27.24 -29.90
C GLY A 802 9.90 26.70 -31.14
N ALA A 803 10.56 26.80 -32.30
CA ALA A 803 10.10 26.19 -33.54
C ALA A 803 10.14 24.65 -33.44
N GLY A 804 9.17 23.98 -34.06
CA GLY A 804 9.04 22.52 -33.99
C GLY A 804 7.60 22.02 -34.11
N VAL A 805 7.42 20.70 -34.05
CA VAL A 805 6.10 20.08 -33.94
C VAL A 805 5.92 19.62 -32.50
N PHE A 806 4.81 20.05 -31.91
CA PHE A 806 4.41 19.71 -30.56
C PHE A 806 3.06 18.99 -30.61
N GLU A 807 2.80 18.21 -29.59
CA GLU A 807 1.59 17.42 -29.44
C GLU A 807 0.85 17.79 -28.17
N TYR A 808 -0.47 17.62 -28.19
CA TYR A 808 -1.28 17.72 -27.00
C TYR A 808 -2.46 16.74 -27.02
N THR A 809 -2.95 16.42 -25.83
CA THR A 809 -4.21 15.69 -25.63
C THR A 809 -4.93 16.26 -24.40
N LEU A 810 -6.22 15.98 -24.28
CA LEU A 810 -7.08 16.50 -23.24
C LEU A 810 -7.56 15.37 -22.34
N ARG A 811 -7.74 15.67 -21.06
CA ARG A 811 -8.47 14.80 -20.15
C ARG A 811 -9.26 15.63 -19.15
N ALA A 812 -10.33 15.04 -18.65
CA ALA A 812 -11.13 15.64 -17.60
C ALA A 812 -11.37 14.65 -16.47
N SER A 813 -11.60 15.21 -15.31
CA SER A 813 -11.86 14.53 -14.06
C SER A 813 -13.04 15.21 -13.38
N PRO A 814 -14.05 14.47 -12.89
CA PRO A 814 -15.20 15.04 -12.22
C PRO A 814 -15.00 15.23 -10.70
N ASP A 815 -13.80 14.98 -10.16
CA ASP A 815 -13.61 14.66 -8.74
C ASP A 815 -12.24 15.09 -8.14
N PHE A 816 -11.74 16.26 -8.54
CA PHE A 816 -10.41 16.79 -8.19
C PHE A 816 -9.24 15.90 -8.61
N GLY A 817 -9.37 15.30 -9.78
CA GLY A 817 -8.32 14.51 -10.39
C GLY A 817 -8.16 13.15 -9.75
N LYS A 818 -9.19 12.52 -9.16
CA LYS A 818 -9.13 11.15 -8.61
C LYS A 818 -9.43 10.07 -9.66
N SER A 819 -10.20 10.41 -10.70
CA SER A 819 -10.37 9.61 -11.91
C SER A 819 -10.19 10.47 -13.14
N TRP A 820 -9.80 9.85 -14.25
CA TRP A 820 -9.54 10.58 -15.49
C TRP A 820 -10.21 9.92 -16.67
N GLN A 821 -10.75 10.76 -17.54
CA GLN A 821 -11.22 10.38 -18.86
C GLN A 821 -10.47 11.19 -19.92
N TRP A 822 -9.93 10.51 -20.93
CA TRP A 822 -9.27 11.13 -22.07
C TRP A 822 -10.29 11.61 -23.10
N ALA A 823 -9.99 12.73 -23.79
CA ALA A 823 -10.77 13.17 -24.93
C ALA A 823 -10.37 12.38 -26.19
N GLY A 824 -11.35 11.80 -26.87
CA GLY A 824 -11.10 10.91 -28.01
C GLY A 824 -10.43 9.61 -27.59
N LYS A 825 -9.87 8.85 -28.55
CA LYS A 825 -9.14 7.63 -28.19
C LYS A 825 -7.76 8.01 -27.64
N PRO A 826 -7.30 7.37 -26.56
CA PRO A 826 -5.93 7.52 -26.11
C PRO A 826 -4.95 7.23 -27.28
N GLY A 827 -3.96 8.11 -27.48
CA GLY A 827 -3.05 8.06 -28.63
C GLY A 827 -3.50 8.86 -29.87
N GLU A 828 -4.69 9.48 -29.90
CA GLU A 828 -5.10 10.42 -30.95
C GLU A 828 -4.69 11.86 -30.59
N ASN A 829 -3.37 12.09 -30.44
CA ASN A 829 -2.83 13.41 -30.09
C ASN A 829 -3.05 14.43 -31.22
N ARG A 830 -3.32 15.68 -30.85
CA ARG A 830 -3.39 16.81 -31.78
C ARG A 830 -2.01 17.40 -31.99
N GLN A 831 -1.73 17.94 -33.17
CA GLN A 831 -0.43 18.51 -33.51
C GLN A 831 -0.44 20.04 -33.66
N ILE A 832 0.62 20.67 -33.15
CA ILE A 832 0.89 22.09 -33.26
C ILE A 832 2.24 22.24 -33.95
N LYS A 833 2.27 22.91 -35.10
CA LYS A 833 3.51 23.23 -35.81
C LYS A 833 3.87 24.70 -35.58
N VAL A 834 5.04 24.93 -35.03
CA VAL A 834 5.58 26.27 -34.79
C VAL A 834 6.65 26.55 -35.83
N THR A 835 6.41 27.57 -36.66
CA THR A 835 7.30 28.00 -37.76
C THR A 835 8.04 29.28 -37.45
#